data_AF-A0A7G9W405-F1
#
_entry.id   AF-A0A7G9W405-F1
#
_cell.length_a   1.000
_cell.length_b   1.000
_cell.length_c   1.000
_cell.angle_alpha   90.00
_cell.angle_beta   90.00
_cell.angle_gamma   90.00
#
_symmetry.space_group_name_H-M   'P 1'
#
loop_
_entity.id
_entity.type
_entity.pdbx_description
1 polymer ?
#
loop_
_entity_poly.entity_id
_entity_poly.type
_entity_poly.pdbx_seq_one_letter_code
_entity_poly.pdbx_strand_id
1 'polypeptide(L)'
;MNKVIKALLTVIMVLVLSRNVIASTNLSANELLAQGQAMEGTNPYQASQIYEQGHHLYPNDARFLEGVNRSLRTIFSWSQGSHRGERYSEALGGYNFILRSNLISSEFKAEVEKFKGYAESGRRLFTPAQLLTQGQAMEGTNPYQASQIYEQGHYLYPNDVRFLEGVNRSLRIIFSWSQGSHRGERYSEALGGYNFILRSNLISSEFKAEVEKFKGYAESGKKIVTQAELLAQGQALESSNPYQASQIYEQGHYLYPNDARFLEGVNRSLRTIFSWSQGSHRGERYSEALGGYNFILRSNLISSEFKAEVEKFKGYAESGKKIVTQAELLAQGQAMESSNPYQASQIYEQGHYLYPNDARFLEGVNRSLRTIFSWSQGSHRGERYSEALGGYNFILRSNLISSGFRAEVEKFKGYAESGRRLFTPAQLLTQGQAMESSNPYQASQIYEQGHYLYPNDARFLERVNRSLRTIFSWSQGSHRGERYSEALGGYNFILRSNLISSEFKAEVEKFKGYAESGKKIFTPAQLLLQGQTAETNNLYLALDIYQEGYYLYPADIRFIESIRNTAQKLLEHSQRNHNQGNFYQAITGYERILELTNVPNNLILNAKNGLAEAKKGIIVVNDNIYILYTEYNITFENALNTQMTRGPQTDLYSNNWENAKREDVSYYMNPDNFTIKDFSNIGEDLNSITINTPVLRVRSGPSTEFSILGQVLLGETYDIIEQADGWYKINFSGGIGWVSGQYVIANSGTIPVEMFQFLDLSSRAGINSSDLNRILLNRGILHNKEHAFIQAATQFNVNEIYLVAHALLETGNGASTLANGVLVTQVDGQAVEPRIVYNMFGIGAHDSAPIRLGSEYAYKQGWFTPEQSILGGAQWISTNYINHSTYKQNTLYKMRWNPATPGVHQYATDIGWAIKQTLRVNMKALYDQCSEYTLRFDIPKYK
;
A
#
# COMPACT_ATOMS: atom_id res chain seq x y z
N MET A 1 -63.63 -24.17 16.56
CA MET A 1 -62.91 -24.34 17.85
C MET A 1 -61.42 -24.64 17.69
N ASN A 2 -60.98 -25.58 16.84
CA ASN A 2 -59.55 -25.95 16.71
C ASN A 2 -58.60 -24.92 16.05
N LYS A 3 -59.09 -23.91 15.31
CA LYS A 3 -58.23 -22.85 14.74
C LYS A 3 -57.93 -21.70 15.72
N VAL A 4 -58.86 -21.41 16.63
CA VAL A 4 -58.66 -20.38 17.68
C VAL A 4 -57.76 -20.94 18.78
N ILE A 5 -57.85 -22.23 19.10
CA ILE A 5 -56.92 -22.91 20.02
C ILE A 5 -55.51 -22.98 19.42
N LYS A 6 -55.35 -23.18 18.10
CA LYS A 6 -54.03 -23.12 17.44
C LYS A 6 -53.44 -21.71 17.41
N ALA A 7 -54.24 -20.67 17.19
CA ALA A 7 -53.79 -19.28 17.25
C ALA A 7 -53.48 -18.82 18.68
N LEU A 8 -54.25 -19.25 19.69
CA LEU A 8 -53.91 -19.02 21.10
C LEU A 8 -52.66 -19.80 21.52
N LEU A 9 -52.46 -21.02 21.03
CA LEU A 9 -51.23 -21.78 21.28
C LEU A 9 -50.01 -21.15 20.60
N THR A 10 -50.13 -20.57 19.40
CA THR A 10 -49.00 -19.87 18.75
C THR A 10 -48.72 -18.51 19.41
N VAL A 11 -49.75 -17.78 19.87
CA VAL A 11 -49.57 -16.52 20.61
C VAL A 11 -49.06 -16.77 22.04
N ILE A 12 -49.47 -17.87 22.69
CA ILE A 12 -48.90 -18.31 23.96
C ILE A 12 -47.49 -18.87 23.76
N MET A 13 -47.17 -19.53 22.64
CA MET A 13 -45.79 -19.98 22.35
C MET A 13 -44.84 -18.80 22.00
N VAL A 14 -45.38 -17.70 21.47
CA VAL A 14 -44.62 -16.44 21.23
C VAL A 14 -44.54 -15.56 22.50
N LEU A 15 -45.54 -15.58 23.37
CA LEU A 15 -45.50 -14.88 24.67
C LEU A 15 -44.72 -15.65 25.74
N VAL A 16 -44.68 -16.99 25.68
CA VAL A 16 -43.90 -17.86 26.58
C VAL A 16 -42.40 -17.91 26.21
N LEU A 17 -41.99 -17.37 25.06
CA LEU A 17 -40.57 -17.15 24.74
C LEU A 17 -40.06 -15.74 25.13
N SER A 18 -40.90 -14.90 25.74
CA SER A 18 -40.51 -13.53 26.16
C SER A 18 -40.27 -13.36 27.67
N ARG A 19 -40.20 -14.44 28.45
CA ARG A 19 -39.72 -14.42 29.85
C ARG A 19 -39.28 -15.83 30.28
N ASN A 20 -37.96 -15.97 30.40
CA ASN A 20 -37.20 -17.09 30.99
C ASN A 20 -37.16 -18.42 30.20
N VAL A 21 -36.08 -18.64 29.43
CA VAL A 21 -34.94 -19.53 29.75
C VAL A 21 -34.15 -19.76 28.45
N ILE A 22 -33.11 -18.96 28.19
CA ILE A 22 -31.78 -19.54 28.01
C ILE A 22 -30.92 -18.83 29.05
N ALA A 23 -30.32 -19.64 29.89
CA ALA A 23 -29.66 -19.27 31.12
C ALA A 23 -28.58 -18.21 30.92
N SER A 24 -28.32 -17.50 32.01
CA SER A 24 -27.03 -16.92 32.36
C SER A 24 -25.92 -17.97 32.23
N THR A 25 -25.43 -18.18 31.02
CA THR A 25 -24.14 -18.80 30.74
C THR A 25 -23.25 -17.72 30.17
N ASN A 26 -22.00 -17.66 30.64
CA ASN A 26 -20.95 -16.74 30.18
C ASN A 26 -20.63 -16.94 28.68
N LEU A 27 -21.58 -16.68 27.78
CA LEU A 27 -21.35 -16.71 26.34
C LEU A 27 -20.48 -15.51 26.01
N SER A 28 -19.26 -15.77 25.58
CA SER A 28 -18.35 -14.76 25.09
C SER A 28 -18.93 -14.05 23.86
N ALA A 29 -18.43 -12.84 23.59
CA ALA A 29 -18.79 -12.11 22.38
C ALA A 29 -18.61 -12.95 21.10
N ASN A 30 -17.58 -13.80 21.04
CA ASN A 30 -17.32 -14.64 19.87
C ASN A 30 -18.36 -15.77 19.70
N GLU A 31 -18.91 -16.32 20.77
CA GLU A 31 -19.96 -17.36 20.69
C GLU A 31 -21.28 -16.77 20.20
N LEU A 32 -21.67 -15.57 20.68
CA LEU A 32 -22.86 -14.87 20.17
C LEU A 32 -22.69 -14.47 18.70
N LEU A 33 -21.49 -14.03 18.29
CA LEU A 33 -21.20 -13.74 16.89
C LEU A 33 -21.30 -14.99 16.02
N ALA A 34 -20.74 -16.13 16.46
CA ALA A 34 -20.84 -17.39 15.73
C ALA A 34 -22.29 -17.86 15.58
N GLN A 35 -23.11 -17.71 16.64
CA GLN A 35 -24.54 -18.02 16.59
C GLN A 35 -25.29 -17.09 15.62
N GLY A 36 -25.04 -15.78 15.67
CA GLY A 36 -25.61 -14.81 14.75
C GLY A 36 -25.27 -15.16 13.29
N GLN A 37 -23.99 -15.43 13.01
CA GLN A 37 -23.47 -15.79 11.69
C GLN A 37 -24.12 -17.07 11.14
N ALA A 38 -24.30 -18.10 11.97
CA ALA A 38 -24.97 -19.33 11.56
C ALA A 38 -26.44 -19.11 11.14
N MET A 39 -27.10 -18.10 11.73
CA MET A 39 -28.50 -17.78 11.43
C MET A 39 -28.66 -16.80 10.25
N GLU A 40 -27.63 -16.05 9.83
CA GLU A 40 -27.74 -15.01 8.79
C GLU A 40 -28.31 -15.54 7.47
N GLY A 41 -27.91 -16.76 7.07
CA GLY A 41 -28.35 -17.38 5.82
C GLY A 41 -29.69 -18.13 5.91
N THR A 42 -30.14 -18.48 7.11
CA THR A 42 -31.31 -19.38 7.31
C THR A 42 -32.50 -18.66 7.94
N ASN A 43 -32.28 -17.76 8.90
CA ASN A 43 -33.30 -16.96 9.55
C ASN A 43 -32.75 -15.58 9.97
N PRO A 44 -32.75 -14.58 9.06
CA PRO A 44 -32.20 -13.27 9.34
C PRO A 44 -32.97 -12.50 10.43
N TYR A 45 -34.23 -12.85 10.72
CA TYR A 45 -34.99 -12.28 11.84
C TYR A 45 -34.40 -12.71 13.18
N GLN A 46 -34.00 -13.98 13.30
CA GLN A 46 -33.37 -14.50 14.50
C GLN A 46 -31.92 -14.02 14.60
N ALA A 47 -31.20 -13.95 13.48
CA ALA A 47 -29.84 -13.40 13.44
C ALA A 47 -29.81 -11.96 13.94
N SER A 48 -30.72 -11.09 13.49
CA SER A 48 -30.76 -9.70 13.96
C SER A 48 -31.02 -9.60 15.47
N GLN A 49 -31.91 -10.43 16.01
CA GLN A 49 -32.19 -10.45 17.45
C GLN A 49 -30.98 -10.91 18.27
N ILE A 50 -30.24 -11.93 17.81
CA ILE A 50 -29.00 -12.39 18.45
C ILE A 50 -27.96 -11.26 18.45
N TYR A 51 -27.82 -10.56 17.32
CA TYR A 51 -26.88 -9.45 17.23
C TYR A 51 -27.31 -8.23 18.07
N GLU A 52 -28.61 -7.91 18.16
CA GLU A 52 -29.11 -6.86 19.05
C GLU A 52 -28.85 -7.19 20.52
N GLN A 53 -29.06 -8.46 20.90
CA GLN A 53 -28.72 -8.95 22.24
C GLN A 53 -27.22 -8.88 22.50
N GLY A 54 -26.40 -9.29 21.53
CA GLY A 54 -24.94 -9.19 21.62
C GLY A 54 -24.46 -7.75 21.73
N HIS A 55 -25.06 -6.81 21.00
CA HIS A 55 -24.77 -5.39 21.12
C HIS A 55 -25.16 -4.85 22.51
N HIS A 56 -26.29 -5.29 23.07
CA HIS A 56 -26.69 -4.91 24.43
C HIS A 56 -25.69 -5.42 25.49
N LEU A 57 -25.18 -6.65 25.34
CA LEU A 57 -24.21 -7.25 26.28
C LEU A 57 -22.77 -6.71 26.07
N TYR A 58 -22.41 -6.38 24.84
CA TYR A 58 -21.08 -5.96 24.41
C TYR A 58 -21.15 -4.68 23.55
N PRO A 59 -21.55 -3.52 24.12
CA PRO A 59 -21.87 -2.31 23.35
C PRO A 59 -20.66 -1.70 22.61
N ASN A 60 -19.44 -1.99 23.07
CA ASN A 60 -18.21 -1.51 22.44
C ASN A 60 -17.68 -2.43 21.32
N ASP A 61 -18.30 -3.59 21.09
CA ASP A 61 -17.91 -4.50 20.01
C ASP A 61 -18.75 -4.21 18.76
N ALA A 62 -18.15 -3.47 17.83
CA ALA A 62 -18.81 -2.99 16.61
C ALA A 62 -19.35 -4.13 15.71
N ARG A 63 -18.83 -5.36 15.85
CA ARG A 63 -19.24 -6.52 15.05
C ARG A 63 -20.72 -6.85 15.21
N PHE A 64 -21.30 -6.59 16.39
CA PHE A 64 -22.72 -6.80 16.62
C PHE A 64 -23.60 -5.79 15.88
N LEU A 65 -23.25 -4.51 15.90
CA LEU A 65 -23.99 -3.48 15.16
C LEU A 65 -23.90 -3.72 13.64
N GLU A 66 -22.75 -4.21 13.16
CA GLU A 66 -22.58 -4.65 11.78
C GLU A 66 -23.52 -5.83 11.44
N GLY A 67 -23.59 -6.84 12.31
CA GLY A 67 -24.49 -7.99 12.16
C GLY A 67 -25.97 -7.61 12.17
N VAL A 68 -26.39 -6.69 13.04
CA VAL A 68 -27.76 -6.12 13.05
C VAL A 68 -28.07 -5.48 11.70
N ASN A 69 -27.21 -4.56 11.25
CA ASN A 69 -27.40 -3.86 9.98
C ASN A 69 -27.48 -4.83 8.79
N ARG A 70 -26.59 -5.82 8.74
CA ARG A 70 -26.58 -6.85 7.68
C ARG A 70 -27.88 -7.64 7.66
N SER A 71 -28.32 -8.12 8.82
CA SER A 71 -29.52 -8.95 8.97
C SER A 71 -30.80 -8.17 8.61
N LEU A 72 -30.93 -6.93 9.10
CA LEU A 72 -32.09 -6.08 8.80
C LEU A 72 -32.14 -5.68 7.32
N ARG A 73 -30.99 -5.49 6.66
CA ARG A 73 -30.94 -5.26 5.20
C ARG A 73 -31.38 -6.49 4.40
N THR A 74 -31.04 -7.70 4.85
CA THR A 74 -31.55 -8.94 4.26
C THR A 74 -33.07 -9.01 4.36
N ILE A 75 -33.64 -8.72 5.54
CA ILE A 75 -35.10 -8.67 5.74
C ILE A 75 -35.74 -7.62 4.85
N PHE A 76 -35.11 -6.45 4.68
CA PHE A 76 -35.61 -5.38 3.83
C PHE A 76 -35.70 -5.83 2.37
N SER A 77 -34.64 -6.48 1.85
CA SER A 77 -34.62 -7.04 0.50
C SER A 77 -35.71 -8.10 0.30
N TRP A 78 -35.90 -8.99 1.27
CA TRP A 78 -36.98 -9.98 1.24
C TRP A 78 -38.36 -9.34 1.24
N SER A 79 -38.55 -8.31 2.07
CA SER A 79 -39.82 -7.55 2.16
C SER A 79 -40.15 -6.86 0.85
N GLN A 80 -39.16 -6.23 0.20
CA GLN A 80 -39.31 -5.68 -1.13
C GLN A 80 -39.62 -6.76 -2.18
N GLY A 81 -39.02 -7.96 -2.06
CA GLY A 81 -39.35 -9.11 -2.89
C GLY A 81 -40.81 -9.54 -2.76
N SER A 82 -41.31 -9.66 -1.53
CA SER A 82 -42.71 -10.01 -1.27
C SER A 82 -43.66 -8.89 -1.73
N HIS A 83 -43.28 -7.63 -1.58
CA HIS A 83 -44.04 -6.47 -2.10
C HIS A 83 -44.12 -6.47 -3.63
N ARG A 84 -43.03 -6.75 -4.34
CA ARG A 84 -43.03 -6.92 -5.81
C ARG A 84 -43.92 -8.06 -6.26
N GLY A 85 -44.03 -9.11 -5.45
CA GLY A 85 -44.95 -10.24 -5.65
C GLY A 85 -46.37 -9.99 -5.14
N GLU A 86 -46.72 -8.74 -4.80
CA GLU A 86 -48.05 -8.33 -4.32
C GLU A 86 -48.51 -9.05 -3.02
N ARG A 87 -47.56 -9.65 -2.29
CA ARG A 87 -47.75 -10.24 -0.95
C ARG A 87 -47.60 -9.16 0.12
N TYR A 88 -48.54 -8.21 0.13
CA TYR A 88 -48.47 -7.00 0.95
C TYR A 88 -48.37 -7.29 2.46
N SER A 89 -49.12 -8.27 2.97
CA SER A 89 -49.08 -8.63 4.40
C SER A 89 -47.70 -9.10 4.86
N GLU A 90 -47.02 -9.90 4.04
CA GLU A 90 -45.67 -10.41 4.31
C GLU A 90 -44.62 -9.29 4.24
N ALA A 91 -44.72 -8.43 3.22
CA ALA A 91 -43.86 -7.26 3.09
C ALA A 91 -44.00 -6.30 4.28
N LEU A 92 -45.23 -5.99 4.68
CA LEU A 92 -45.52 -5.16 5.86
C LEU A 92 -45.01 -5.80 7.14
N GLY A 93 -45.04 -7.13 7.26
CA GLY A 93 -44.46 -7.87 8.38
C GLY A 93 -42.97 -7.57 8.54
N GLY A 94 -42.20 -7.69 7.46
CA GLY A 94 -40.76 -7.41 7.48
C GLY A 94 -40.42 -5.92 7.66
N TYR A 95 -41.14 -5.01 7.00
CA TYR A 95 -40.94 -3.56 7.22
C TYR A 95 -41.22 -3.16 8.66
N ASN A 96 -42.33 -3.62 9.25
CA ASN A 96 -42.64 -3.35 10.65
C ASN A 96 -41.65 -4.00 11.61
N PHE A 97 -41.05 -5.14 11.27
CA PHE A 97 -40.00 -5.75 12.07
C PHE A 97 -38.75 -4.88 12.10
N ILE A 98 -38.28 -4.40 10.95
CA ILE A 98 -37.10 -3.52 10.85
C ILE A 98 -37.32 -2.24 11.66
N LEU A 99 -38.49 -1.62 11.56
CA LEU A 99 -38.83 -0.37 12.25
C LEU A 99 -38.92 -0.48 13.78
N ARG A 100 -38.88 -1.70 14.36
CA ARG A 100 -38.80 -1.90 15.81
C ARG A 100 -37.38 -1.77 16.35
N SER A 101 -36.36 -1.92 15.51
CA SER A 101 -34.98 -1.78 15.93
C SER A 101 -34.65 -0.32 16.19
N ASN A 102 -34.09 -0.02 17.36
CA ASN A 102 -33.57 1.31 17.70
C ASN A 102 -32.12 1.51 17.25
N LEU A 103 -31.51 0.49 16.60
CA LEU A 103 -30.11 0.49 16.19
C LEU A 103 -29.90 0.82 14.71
N ILE A 104 -30.97 1.14 13.97
CA ILE A 104 -30.91 1.55 12.57
C ILE A 104 -30.76 3.07 12.42
N SER A 105 -30.12 3.50 11.33
CA SER A 105 -29.97 4.93 11.04
C SER A 105 -31.30 5.59 10.66
N SER A 106 -31.38 6.91 10.84
CA SER A 106 -32.52 7.73 10.42
C SER A 106 -32.85 7.58 8.93
N GLU A 107 -31.83 7.45 8.10
CA GLU A 107 -31.94 7.32 6.64
C GLU A 107 -32.55 5.97 6.28
N PHE A 108 -32.05 4.88 6.88
CA PHE A 108 -32.61 3.55 6.63
C PHE A 108 -34.03 3.43 7.16
N LYS A 109 -34.33 4.04 8.31
CA LYS A 109 -35.69 4.13 8.85
C LYS A 109 -36.64 4.84 7.88
N ALA A 110 -36.27 6.01 7.38
CA ALA A 110 -37.06 6.77 6.41
C ALA A 110 -37.27 6.00 5.09
N GLU A 111 -36.24 5.29 4.64
CA GLU A 111 -36.34 4.41 3.47
C GLU A 111 -37.38 3.30 3.69
N VAL A 112 -37.32 2.61 4.84
CA VAL A 112 -38.27 1.54 5.17
C VAL A 112 -39.71 2.08 5.30
N GLU A 113 -39.89 3.24 5.94
CA GLU A 113 -41.20 3.92 6.05
C GLU A 113 -41.78 4.27 4.67
N LYS A 114 -40.95 4.73 3.73
CA LYS A 114 -41.37 5.01 2.34
C LYS A 114 -41.94 3.77 1.66
N PHE A 115 -41.23 2.65 1.68
CA PHE A 115 -41.71 1.41 1.05
C PHE A 115 -42.90 0.80 1.79
N LYS A 116 -42.95 0.94 3.12
CA LYS A 116 -44.12 0.57 3.93
C LYS A 116 -45.37 1.34 3.51
N GLY A 117 -45.31 2.68 3.42
CA GLY A 117 -46.45 3.49 2.98
C GLY A 117 -46.91 3.14 1.57
N TYR A 118 -45.96 2.83 0.68
CA TYR A 118 -46.28 2.36 -0.68
C TYR A 118 -47.02 1.01 -0.65
N ALA A 119 -46.61 0.07 0.22
CA ALA A 119 -47.31 -1.20 0.42
C ALA A 119 -48.69 -1.02 1.07
N GLU A 120 -48.83 -0.14 2.06
CA GLU A 120 -50.11 0.17 2.74
C GLU A 120 -51.13 0.75 1.76
N SER A 121 -50.67 1.52 0.77
CA SER A 121 -51.53 2.06 -0.31
C SER A 121 -51.96 1.02 -1.35
N GLY A 122 -51.55 -0.24 -1.22
CA GLY A 122 -51.86 -1.31 -2.17
C GLY A 122 -51.20 -1.15 -3.54
N ARG A 123 -50.18 -0.28 -3.65
CA ARG A 123 -49.47 -0.04 -4.91
C ARG A 123 -48.41 -1.12 -5.12
N ARG A 124 -48.41 -1.69 -6.32
CA ARG A 124 -47.39 -2.65 -6.75
C ARG A 124 -46.03 -1.99 -6.83
N LEU A 125 -45.03 -2.57 -6.18
CA LEU A 125 -43.65 -2.15 -6.33
C LEU A 125 -43.06 -2.69 -7.64
N PHE A 126 -42.62 -1.79 -8.52
CA PHE A 126 -41.92 -2.13 -9.75
C PHE A 126 -40.41 -2.03 -9.56
N THR A 127 -39.63 -2.87 -10.24
CA THR A 127 -38.16 -2.72 -10.27
C THR A 127 -37.75 -1.47 -11.07
N PRO A 128 -36.53 -0.94 -10.87
CA PRO A 128 -36.04 0.17 -11.69
C PRO A 128 -36.15 -0.11 -13.19
N ALA A 129 -35.75 -1.30 -13.64
CA ALA A 129 -35.83 -1.70 -15.04
C ALA A 129 -37.26 -1.66 -15.59
N GLN A 130 -38.25 -2.14 -14.82
CA GLN A 130 -39.65 -2.13 -15.24
C GLN A 130 -40.20 -0.71 -15.44
N LEU A 131 -39.91 0.21 -14.50
CA LEU A 131 -40.35 1.61 -14.61
C LEU A 131 -39.66 2.32 -15.78
N LEU A 132 -38.37 2.07 -16.01
CA LEU A 132 -37.64 2.63 -17.14
C LEU A 132 -38.24 2.15 -18.47
N THR A 133 -38.52 0.86 -18.62
CA THR A 133 -39.16 0.32 -19.83
C THR A 133 -40.54 0.93 -20.05
N GLN A 134 -41.35 1.08 -19.00
CA GLN A 134 -42.68 1.70 -19.11
C GLN A 134 -42.59 3.18 -19.49
N GLY A 135 -41.67 3.95 -18.87
CA GLY A 135 -41.45 5.35 -19.20
C GLY A 135 -41.02 5.53 -20.65
N GLN A 136 -40.02 4.75 -21.10
CA GLN A 136 -39.51 4.79 -22.47
C GLN A 136 -40.58 4.49 -23.52
N ALA A 137 -41.45 3.50 -23.27
CA ALA A 137 -42.55 3.16 -24.16
C ALA A 137 -43.57 4.32 -24.33
N MET A 138 -43.70 5.18 -23.32
CA MET A 138 -44.62 6.32 -23.32
C MET A 138 -43.99 7.61 -23.87
N GLU A 139 -42.66 7.76 -23.91
CA GLU A 139 -41.99 9.02 -24.28
C GLU A 139 -42.46 9.59 -25.63
N GLY A 140 -42.63 8.72 -26.63
CA GLY A 140 -43.03 9.13 -27.99
C GLY A 140 -44.54 9.27 -28.20
N THR A 141 -45.36 8.62 -27.38
CA THR A 141 -46.83 8.53 -27.58
C THR A 141 -47.60 9.38 -26.59
N ASN A 142 -47.15 9.42 -25.33
CA ASN A 142 -47.73 10.20 -24.26
C ASN A 142 -46.63 10.69 -23.28
N PRO A 143 -45.90 11.77 -23.63
CA PRO A 143 -44.80 12.27 -22.81
C PRO A 143 -45.26 12.78 -21.43
N TYR A 144 -46.55 13.13 -21.26
CA TYR A 144 -47.13 13.49 -19.97
C TYR A 144 -47.16 12.30 -19.01
N GLN A 145 -47.53 11.12 -19.52
CA GLN A 145 -47.53 9.89 -18.73
C GLN A 145 -46.10 9.38 -18.49
N ALA A 146 -45.23 9.50 -19.50
CA ALA A 146 -43.81 9.15 -19.37
C ALA A 146 -43.15 9.93 -18.22
N SER A 147 -43.34 11.25 -18.14
CA SER A 147 -42.74 12.07 -17.09
C SER A 147 -43.20 11.62 -15.70
N GLN A 148 -44.49 11.31 -15.52
CA GLN A 148 -45.02 10.84 -14.23
C GLN A 148 -44.44 9.48 -13.81
N ILE A 149 -44.27 8.55 -14.75
CA ILE A 149 -43.63 7.26 -14.48
C ILE A 149 -42.19 7.45 -14.03
N TYR A 150 -41.45 8.34 -14.69
CA TYR A 150 -40.08 8.64 -14.31
C TYR A 150 -39.98 9.38 -12.97
N GLU A 151 -40.87 10.33 -12.68
CA GLU A 151 -40.96 10.99 -11.36
C GLU A 151 -41.21 9.97 -10.24
N GLN A 152 -42.11 9.02 -10.47
CA GLN A 152 -42.36 7.91 -9.55
C GLN A 152 -41.10 7.05 -9.36
N GLY A 153 -40.39 6.73 -10.44
CA GLY A 153 -39.15 5.98 -10.38
C GLY A 153 -38.06 6.71 -9.60
N HIS A 154 -37.91 8.02 -9.80
CA HIS A 154 -36.97 8.85 -9.03
C HIS A 154 -37.33 8.87 -7.54
N TYR A 155 -38.62 8.97 -7.18
CA TYR A 155 -39.05 8.91 -5.78
C TYR A 155 -38.72 7.57 -5.10
N LEU A 156 -38.94 6.45 -5.79
CA LEU A 156 -38.64 5.11 -5.26
C LEU A 156 -37.13 4.84 -5.24
N TYR A 157 -36.42 5.26 -6.28
CA TYR A 157 -35.02 4.95 -6.57
C TYR A 157 -34.21 6.24 -6.84
N PRO A 158 -34.02 7.12 -5.84
CA PRO A 158 -33.45 8.46 -6.05
C PRO A 158 -32.01 8.45 -6.55
N ASN A 159 -31.26 7.38 -6.30
CA ASN A 159 -29.87 7.22 -6.74
C ASN A 159 -29.75 6.76 -8.21
N ASP A 160 -30.84 6.37 -8.86
CA ASP A 160 -30.83 5.97 -10.27
C ASP A 160 -31.12 7.19 -11.16
N VAL A 161 -30.03 7.80 -11.64
CA VAL A 161 -30.05 9.06 -12.40
C VAL A 161 -30.89 9.00 -13.68
N ARG A 162 -31.11 7.80 -14.22
CA ARG A 162 -31.87 7.57 -15.46
C ARG A 162 -33.32 8.04 -15.34
N PHE A 163 -33.89 8.02 -14.13
CA PHE A 163 -35.24 8.55 -13.90
C PHE A 163 -35.28 10.07 -14.07
N LEU A 164 -34.32 10.80 -13.49
CA LEU A 164 -34.27 12.25 -13.64
C LEU A 164 -34.01 12.67 -15.11
N GLU A 165 -33.16 11.93 -15.82
CA GLU A 165 -32.96 12.10 -17.26
C GLU A 165 -34.26 11.90 -18.06
N GLY A 166 -35.02 10.86 -17.73
CA GLY A 166 -36.32 10.56 -18.35
C GLY A 166 -37.37 11.65 -18.10
N VAL A 167 -37.45 12.18 -16.87
CA VAL A 167 -38.30 13.35 -16.55
C VAL A 167 -37.94 14.54 -17.43
N ASN A 168 -36.66 14.91 -17.44
CA ASN A 168 -36.18 16.05 -18.22
C ASN A 168 -36.46 15.90 -19.72
N ARG A 169 -36.21 14.70 -20.29
CA ARG A 169 -36.50 14.43 -21.71
C ARG A 169 -37.98 14.56 -22.02
N SER A 170 -38.85 13.96 -21.20
CA SER A 170 -40.29 13.97 -21.39
C SER A 170 -40.86 15.40 -21.32
N LEU A 171 -40.44 16.17 -20.32
CA LEU A 171 -40.87 17.56 -20.16
C LEU A 171 -40.36 18.48 -21.29
N ARG A 172 -39.17 18.21 -21.86
CA ARG A 172 -38.66 18.91 -23.05
C ARG A 172 -39.48 18.62 -24.31
N ILE A 173 -39.96 17.40 -24.48
CA ILE A 173 -40.88 17.05 -25.58
C ILE A 173 -42.18 17.85 -25.45
N ILE A 174 -42.78 17.86 -24.25
CA ILE A 174 -43.99 18.65 -23.97
C ILE A 174 -43.76 20.14 -24.25
N PHE A 175 -42.59 20.67 -23.88
CA PHE A 175 -42.23 22.06 -24.13
C PHE A 175 -42.17 22.38 -25.63
N SER A 176 -41.53 21.50 -26.42
CA SER A 176 -41.47 21.63 -27.88
C SER A 176 -42.85 21.61 -28.53
N TRP A 177 -43.73 20.68 -28.11
CA TRP A 177 -45.11 20.62 -28.59
C TRP A 177 -45.89 21.89 -28.24
N SER A 178 -45.71 22.39 -27.01
CA SER A 178 -46.36 23.62 -26.54
C SER A 178 -45.93 24.84 -27.37
N GLN A 179 -44.63 24.97 -27.66
CA GLN A 179 -44.11 26.00 -28.56
C GLN A 179 -44.66 25.86 -29.99
N GLY A 180 -44.86 24.62 -30.48
CA GLY A 180 -45.52 24.36 -31.75
C GLY A 180 -46.95 24.89 -31.79
N SER A 181 -47.77 24.56 -30.79
CA SER A 181 -49.12 25.11 -30.65
C SER A 181 -49.13 26.63 -30.52
N HIS A 182 -48.18 27.20 -29.76
CA HIS A 182 -48.04 28.65 -29.60
C HIS A 182 -47.71 29.35 -30.92
N ARG A 183 -46.78 28.82 -31.73
CA ARG A 183 -46.49 29.35 -33.07
C ARG A 183 -47.70 29.29 -34.00
N GLY A 184 -48.52 28.25 -33.86
CA GLY A 184 -49.80 28.11 -34.55
C GLY A 184 -50.95 28.91 -33.93
N GLU A 185 -50.66 29.80 -32.97
CA GLU A 185 -51.63 30.68 -32.31
C GLU A 185 -52.73 29.94 -31.51
N ARG A 186 -52.48 28.66 -31.21
CA ARG A 186 -53.32 27.81 -30.34
C ARG A 186 -52.89 27.99 -28.88
N TYR A 187 -53.10 29.20 -28.35
CA TYR A 187 -52.58 29.61 -27.04
C TYR A 187 -53.08 28.74 -25.88
N SER A 188 -54.34 28.31 -25.90
CA SER A 188 -54.91 27.47 -24.83
C SER A 188 -54.18 26.11 -24.71
N GLU A 189 -53.88 25.45 -25.82
CA GLU A 189 -53.13 24.19 -25.83
C GLU A 189 -51.70 24.40 -25.33
N ALA A 190 -51.03 25.48 -25.78
CA ALA A 190 -49.67 25.81 -25.35
C ALA A 190 -49.60 26.05 -23.84
N LEU A 191 -50.56 26.81 -23.29
CA LEU A 191 -50.65 27.08 -21.85
C LEU A 191 -50.87 25.79 -21.04
N GLY A 192 -51.63 24.83 -21.58
CA GLY A 192 -51.81 23.51 -20.96
C GLY A 192 -50.49 22.79 -20.73
N GLY A 193 -49.64 22.73 -21.76
CA GLY A 193 -48.32 22.10 -21.65
C GLY A 193 -47.33 22.87 -20.77
N TYR A 194 -47.27 24.21 -20.88
CA TYR A 194 -46.43 25.03 -20.00
C TYR A 194 -46.81 24.86 -18.52
N ASN A 195 -48.09 24.92 -18.19
CA ASN A 195 -48.57 24.74 -16.81
C ASN A 195 -48.29 23.32 -16.28
N PHE A 196 -48.31 22.29 -17.14
CA PHE A 196 -47.95 20.94 -16.73
C PHE A 196 -46.47 20.84 -16.34
N ILE A 197 -45.57 21.38 -17.16
CA ILE A 197 -44.12 21.36 -16.90
C ILE A 197 -43.81 22.05 -15.56
N LEU A 198 -44.44 23.21 -15.31
CA LEU A 198 -44.22 24.01 -14.09
C LEU A 198 -44.70 23.35 -12.79
N ARG A 199 -45.45 22.23 -12.86
CA ARG A 199 -45.83 21.45 -11.66
C ARG A 199 -44.73 20.52 -11.17
N SER A 200 -43.74 20.19 -12.01
CA SER A 200 -42.65 19.32 -11.63
C SER A 200 -41.66 20.06 -10.75
N ASN A 201 -41.30 19.49 -9.60
CA ASN A 201 -40.24 20.01 -8.73
C ASN A 201 -38.84 19.51 -9.15
N LEU A 202 -38.74 18.74 -10.23
CA LEU A 202 -37.49 18.11 -10.68
C LEU A 202 -36.84 18.84 -11.88
N ILE A 203 -37.39 19.97 -12.32
CA ILE A 203 -36.82 20.79 -13.39
C ILE A 203 -35.85 21.83 -12.84
N SER A 204 -34.87 22.22 -13.66
CA SER A 204 -33.93 23.28 -13.28
C SER A 204 -34.59 24.66 -13.25
N SER A 205 -34.02 25.58 -12.48
CA SER A 205 -34.44 26.99 -12.43
C SER A 205 -34.44 27.65 -13.81
N GLU A 206 -33.47 27.30 -14.65
CA GLU A 206 -33.31 27.85 -15.99
C GLU A 206 -34.43 27.36 -16.90
N PHE A 207 -34.75 26.07 -16.86
CA PHE A 207 -35.86 25.52 -17.65
C PHE A 207 -37.20 26.09 -17.17
N LYS A 208 -37.39 26.24 -15.87
CA LYS A 208 -38.58 26.87 -15.29
C LYS A 208 -38.75 28.31 -15.80
N ALA A 209 -37.71 29.13 -15.74
CA ALA A 209 -37.74 30.51 -16.22
C ALA A 209 -38.00 30.59 -17.74
N GLU A 210 -37.43 29.67 -18.51
CA GLU A 210 -37.68 29.55 -19.95
C GLU A 210 -39.17 29.29 -20.23
N VAL A 211 -39.77 28.32 -19.53
CA VAL A 211 -41.19 27.99 -19.67
C VAL A 211 -42.10 29.15 -19.24
N GLU A 212 -41.80 29.81 -18.12
CA GLU A 212 -42.55 30.98 -17.64
C GLU A 212 -42.53 32.14 -18.64
N LYS A 213 -41.40 32.38 -19.30
CA LYS A 213 -41.27 33.41 -20.34
C LYS A 213 -42.20 33.13 -21.54
N PHE A 214 -42.16 31.92 -22.09
CA PHE A 214 -43.04 31.57 -23.21
C PHE A 214 -44.51 31.52 -22.81
N LYS A 215 -44.81 31.10 -21.57
CA LYS A 215 -46.15 31.18 -20.98
C LYS A 215 -46.66 32.63 -20.98
N GLY A 216 -45.87 33.60 -20.51
CA GLY A 216 -46.27 35.02 -20.52
C GLY A 216 -46.50 35.60 -21.92
N TYR A 217 -45.75 35.15 -22.92
CA TYR A 217 -46.01 35.49 -24.33
C TYR A 217 -47.34 34.92 -24.82
N ALA A 218 -47.66 33.68 -24.46
CA ALA A 218 -48.93 33.05 -24.80
C ALA A 218 -50.12 33.74 -24.10
N GLU A 219 -49.98 34.09 -22.82
CA GLU A 219 -50.99 34.83 -22.05
C GLU A 219 -51.27 36.23 -22.62
N SER A 220 -50.24 36.87 -23.21
CA SER A 220 -50.37 38.18 -23.86
C SER A 220 -50.76 38.12 -25.34
N GLY A 221 -51.06 36.93 -25.89
CA GLY A 221 -51.43 36.76 -27.29
C GLY A 221 -50.32 37.07 -28.29
N LYS A 222 -49.05 37.11 -27.84
CA LYS A 222 -47.89 37.37 -28.70
C LYS A 222 -47.44 36.09 -29.38
N LYS A 223 -47.28 36.16 -30.70
CA LYS A 223 -46.67 35.08 -31.50
C LYS A 223 -45.17 34.97 -31.21
N ILE A 224 -44.66 33.74 -31.18
CA ILE A 224 -43.21 33.49 -31.12
C ILE A 224 -42.63 33.74 -32.52
N VAL A 225 -41.74 34.72 -32.66
CA VAL A 225 -40.92 34.95 -33.88
C VAL A 225 -39.69 34.04 -33.81
N THR A 226 -39.38 33.34 -34.89
CA THR A 226 -38.27 32.38 -34.90
C THR A 226 -36.91 33.06 -34.86
N GLN A 227 -35.90 32.30 -34.42
CA GLN A 227 -34.50 32.72 -34.46
C GLN A 227 -34.06 33.15 -35.87
N ALA A 228 -34.41 32.39 -36.90
CA ALA A 228 -34.03 32.68 -38.28
C ALA A 228 -34.62 34.00 -38.80
N GLU A 229 -35.89 34.28 -38.48
CA GLU A 229 -36.57 35.51 -38.88
C GLU A 229 -35.93 36.75 -38.24
N LEU A 230 -35.63 36.70 -36.94
CA LEU A 230 -34.99 37.83 -36.25
C LEU A 230 -33.56 38.10 -36.76
N LEU A 231 -32.79 37.05 -37.05
CA LEU A 231 -31.46 37.19 -37.63
C LEU A 231 -31.51 37.82 -39.02
N ALA A 232 -32.41 37.36 -39.89
CA ALA A 232 -32.56 37.92 -41.24
C ALA A 232 -32.96 39.40 -41.20
N GLN A 233 -33.87 39.79 -40.31
CA GLN A 233 -34.27 41.19 -40.13
C GLN A 233 -33.12 42.07 -39.62
N GLY A 234 -32.36 41.60 -38.63
CA GLY A 234 -31.19 42.32 -38.11
C GLY A 234 -30.11 42.51 -39.18
N GLN A 235 -29.75 41.45 -39.90
CA GLN A 235 -28.70 41.46 -40.93
C GLN A 235 -29.01 42.45 -42.05
N ALA A 236 -30.27 42.54 -42.48
CA ALA A 236 -30.69 43.46 -43.54
C ALA A 236 -30.48 44.95 -43.20
N LEU A 237 -30.37 45.29 -41.91
CA LEU A 237 -30.28 46.66 -41.40
C LEU A 237 -28.88 47.05 -40.90
N GLU A 238 -27.93 46.11 -40.77
CA GLU A 238 -26.63 46.37 -40.10
C GLU A 238 -25.83 47.53 -40.70
N SER A 239 -25.86 47.69 -42.02
CA SER A 239 -25.11 48.73 -42.73
C SER A 239 -25.88 50.03 -42.93
N SER A 240 -27.20 49.94 -43.11
CA SER A 240 -28.07 51.07 -43.47
C SER A 240 -28.69 51.74 -42.25
N ASN A 241 -29.04 50.97 -41.21
CA ASN A 241 -29.62 51.44 -39.97
C ASN A 241 -29.16 50.59 -38.77
N PRO A 242 -27.90 50.73 -38.34
CA PRO A 242 -27.35 49.93 -37.23
C PRO A 242 -28.08 50.16 -35.89
N TYR A 243 -28.78 51.28 -35.73
CA TYR A 243 -29.61 51.55 -34.54
C TYR A 243 -30.80 50.58 -34.44
N GLN A 244 -31.52 50.37 -35.55
CA GLN A 244 -32.65 49.45 -35.58
C GLN A 244 -32.17 47.98 -35.58
N ALA A 245 -31.05 47.70 -36.27
CA ALA A 245 -30.44 46.37 -36.25
C ALA A 245 -30.08 45.93 -34.81
N SER A 246 -29.47 46.79 -34.00
CA SER A 246 -29.10 46.44 -32.62
C SER A 246 -30.32 46.10 -31.76
N GLN A 247 -31.43 46.82 -31.89
CA GLN A 247 -32.66 46.56 -31.13
C GLN A 247 -33.30 45.21 -31.50
N ILE A 248 -33.29 44.84 -32.79
CA ILE A 248 -33.79 43.53 -33.24
C ILE A 248 -32.91 42.40 -32.68
N TYR A 249 -31.59 42.60 -32.69
CA TYR A 249 -30.68 41.63 -32.12
C TYR A 249 -30.79 41.52 -30.59
N GLU A 250 -31.02 42.63 -29.87
CA GLU A 250 -31.31 42.61 -28.44
C GLU A 250 -32.60 41.83 -28.12
N GLN A 251 -33.66 42.02 -28.91
CA GLN A 251 -34.89 41.25 -28.81
C GLN A 251 -34.64 39.75 -29.07
N GLY A 252 -33.85 39.43 -30.08
CA GLY A 252 -33.47 38.06 -30.39
C GLY A 252 -32.63 37.40 -29.29
N HIS A 253 -31.69 38.13 -28.70
CA HIS A 253 -30.92 37.65 -27.55
C HIS A 253 -31.83 37.40 -26.33
N TYR A 254 -32.80 38.28 -26.07
CA TYR A 254 -33.78 38.06 -25.01
C TYR A 254 -34.61 36.79 -25.25
N LEU A 255 -35.04 36.53 -26.48
CA LEU A 255 -35.84 35.35 -26.85
C LEU A 255 -35.02 34.06 -26.90
N TYR A 256 -33.79 34.14 -27.39
CA TYR A 256 -32.89 33.03 -27.68
C TYR A 256 -31.49 33.30 -27.11
N PRO A 257 -31.34 33.35 -25.77
CA PRO A 257 -30.12 33.81 -25.12
C PRO A 257 -28.89 32.94 -25.41
N ASN A 258 -29.11 31.66 -25.76
CA ASN A 258 -28.04 30.72 -26.08
C ASN A 258 -27.53 30.83 -27.54
N ASP A 259 -28.16 31.65 -28.39
CA ASP A 259 -27.66 31.89 -29.73
C ASP A 259 -26.76 33.12 -29.76
N ALA A 260 -25.46 32.86 -29.79
CA ALA A 260 -24.41 33.86 -29.78
C ALA A 260 -24.54 34.88 -30.93
N ARG A 261 -25.14 34.49 -32.07
CA ARG A 261 -25.29 35.35 -33.25
C ARG A 261 -26.06 36.64 -32.95
N PHE A 262 -27.01 36.62 -32.00
CA PHE A 262 -27.71 37.82 -31.57
C PHE A 262 -26.79 38.79 -30.84
N LEU A 263 -26.02 38.30 -29.87
CA LEU A 263 -25.06 39.15 -29.13
C LEU A 263 -23.95 39.68 -30.04
N GLU A 264 -23.47 38.86 -30.98
CA GLU A 264 -22.55 39.28 -32.04
C GLU A 264 -23.15 40.38 -32.92
N GLY A 265 -24.42 40.25 -33.31
CA GLY A 265 -25.17 41.26 -34.07
C GLY A 265 -25.31 42.59 -33.32
N VAL A 266 -25.65 42.55 -32.02
CA VAL A 266 -25.66 43.74 -31.15
C VAL A 266 -24.29 44.41 -31.14
N ASN A 267 -23.23 43.64 -30.85
CA ASN A 267 -21.87 44.16 -30.78
C ASN A 267 -21.40 44.77 -32.11
N ARG A 268 -21.65 44.11 -33.24
CA ARG A 268 -21.29 44.65 -34.57
C ARG A 268 -22.02 45.97 -34.84
N SER A 269 -23.33 46.00 -34.60
CA SER A 269 -24.16 47.20 -34.84
C SER A 269 -23.73 48.38 -33.97
N LEU A 270 -23.52 48.15 -32.67
CA LEU A 270 -23.09 49.20 -31.74
C LEU A 270 -21.65 49.68 -32.02
N ARG A 271 -20.75 48.81 -32.50
CA ARG A 271 -19.41 49.22 -32.94
C ARG A 271 -19.44 50.09 -34.19
N THR A 272 -20.34 49.82 -35.14
CA THR A 272 -20.56 50.69 -36.30
C THR A 272 -21.01 52.08 -35.84
N ILE A 273 -21.98 52.16 -34.93
CA ILE A 273 -22.45 53.43 -34.35
C ILE A 273 -21.30 54.17 -33.65
N PHE A 274 -20.45 53.45 -32.92
CA PHE A 274 -19.30 54.02 -32.23
C PHE A 274 -18.28 54.63 -33.21
N SER A 275 -17.96 53.92 -34.29
CA SER A 275 -17.05 54.40 -35.33
C SER A 275 -17.58 55.67 -36.01
N TRP A 276 -18.87 55.70 -36.34
CA TRP A 276 -19.53 56.90 -36.91
C TRP A 276 -19.48 58.07 -35.92
N SER A 277 -19.75 57.82 -34.64
CA SER A 277 -19.69 58.82 -33.58
C SER A 277 -18.30 59.41 -33.41
N GLN A 278 -17.25 58.57 -33.46
CA GLN A 278 -15.85 59.03 -33.44
C GLN A 278 -15.50 59.85 -34.69
N GLY A 279 -16.04 59.51 -35.86
CA GLY A 279 -15.90 60.30 -37.08
C GLY A 279 -16.47 61.72 -36.93
N SER A 280 -17.70 61.84 -36.43
CA SER A 280 -18.31 63.14 -36.12
C SER A 280 -17.53 63.91 -35.05
N HIS A 281 -17.06 63.22 -34.01
CA HIS A 281 -16.25 63.83 -32.95
C HIS A 281 -14.93 64.40 -33.48
N ARG A 282 -14.20 63.67 -34.35
CA ARG A 282 -12.98 64.19 -35.00
C ARG A 282 -13.25 65.41 -35.88
N GLY A 283 -14.43 65.44 -36.53
CA GLY A 283 -14.92 66.59 -37.28
C GLY A 283 -15.53 67.69 -36.42
N GLU A 284 -15.37 67.63 -35.09
CA GLU A 284 -15.84 68.64 -34.12
C GLU A 284 -17.38 68.82 -34.12
N ARG A 285 -18.10 67.85 -34.67
CA ARG A 285 -19.57 67.73 -34.62
C ARG A 285 -20.00 67.02 -33.33
N TYR A 286 -19.73 67.66 -32.19
CA TYR A 286 -19.88 67.05 -30.85
C TYR A 286 -21.31 66.58 -30.56
N SER A 287 -22.34 67.34 -30.96
CA SER A 287 -23.75 66.96 -30.72
C SER A 287 -24.14 65.64 -31.39
N GLU A 288 -23.72 65.42 -32.64
CA GLU A 288 -23.97 64.19 -33.39
C GLU A 288 -23.23 63.00 -32.76
N ALA A 289 -21.97 63.21 -32.35
CA ALA A 289 -21.19 62.20 -31.66
C ALA A 289 -21.82 61.78 -30.31
N LEU A 290 -22.29 62.75 -29.52
CA LEU A 290 -22.98 62.49 -28.25
C LEU A 290 -24.27 61.69 -28.43
N GLY A 291 -25.00 61.90 -29.53
CA GLY A 291 -26.18 61.11 -29.87
C GLY A 291 -25.87 59.62 -29.98
N GLY A 292 -24.84 59.26 -30.74
CA GLY A 292 -24.43 57.86 -30.90
C GLY A 292 -23.83 57.24 -29.64
N TYR A 293 -22.99 57.98 -28.89
CA TYR A 293 -22.47 57.48 -27.61
C TYR A 293 -23.59 57.21 -26.61
N ASN A 294 -24.55 58.12 -26.46
CA ASN A 294 -25.68 57.92 -25.54
C ASN A 294 -26.58 56.76 -25.95
N PHE A 295 -26.73 56.48 -27.25
CA PHE A 295 -27.48 55.33 -27.72
C PHE A 295 -26.80 54.02 -27.31
N ILE A 296 -25.49 53.88 -27.55
CA ILE A 296 -24.73 52.68 -27.19
C ILE A 296 -24.83 52.39 -25.68
N LEU A 297 -24.70 53.43 -24.84
CA LEU A 297 -24.75 53.31 -23.38
C LEU A 297 -26.11 52.88 -22.81
N ARG A 298 -27.19 52.87 -23.61
CA ARG A 298 -28.50 52.34 -23.19
C ARG A 298 -28.57 50.82 -23.26
N SER A 299 -27.70 50.18 -24.03
CA SER A 299 -27.67 48.73 -24.14
C SER A 299 -27.08 48.11 -22.87
N ASN A 300 -27.79 47.13 -22.30
CA ASN A 300 -27.27 46.34 -21.17
C ASN A 300 -26.42 45.14 -21.63
N LEU A 301 -26.23 44.96 -22.94
CA LEU A 301 -25.54 43.81 -23.53
C LEU A 301 -24.10 44.11 -23.97
N ILE A 302 -23.64 45.35 -23.81
CA ILE A 302 -22.25 45.72 -24.10
C ILE A 302 -21.33 45.34 -22.94
N SER A 303 -20.07 45.02 -23.27
CA SER A 303 -19.07 44.72 -22.25
C SER A 303 -18.72 45.97 -21.42
N SER A 304 -18.26 45.77 -20.19
CA SER A 304 -17.76 46.84 -19.31
C SER A 304 -16.66 47.67 -19.99
N GLU A 305 -15.80 47.02 -20.76
CA GLU A 305 -14.68 47.65 -21.46
C GLU A 305 -15.19 48.55 -22.58
N PHE A 306 -16.14 48.07 -23.38
CA PHE A 306 -16.72 48.88 -24.45
C PHE A 306 -17.55 50.04 -23.89
N LYS A 307 -18.27 49.82 -22.79
CA LYS A 307 -18.98 50.89 -22.07
C LYS A 307 -18.03 51.98 -21.58
N ALA A 308 -16.94 51.61 -20.90
CA ALA A 308 -15.94 52.54 -20.41
C ALA A 308 -15.25 53.30 -21.55
N GLU A 309 -14.98 52.62 -22.68
CA GLU A 309 -14.44 53.25 -23.88
C GLU A 309 -15.39 54.33 -24.42
N VAL A 310 -16.68 54.02 -24.55
CA VAL A 310 -17.71 54.96 -25.00
C VAL A 310 -17.87 56.15 -24.04
N GLU A 311 -17.90 55.91 -22.72
CA GLU A 311 -17.97 56.96 -21.70
C GLU A 311 -16.76 57.91 -21.75
N LYS A 312 -15.55 57.37 -21.99
CA LYS A 312 -14.33 58.17 -22.14
C LYS A 312 -14.44 59.14 -23.32
N PHE A 313 -14.83 58.66 -24.50
CA PHE A 313 -14.98 59.52 -25.68
C PHE A 313 -16.16 60.48 -25.57
N LYS A 314 -17.25 60.07 -24.89
CA LYS A 314 -18.36 60.94 -24.53
C LYS A 314 -17.89 62.13 -23.68
N GLY A 315 -17.11 61.90 -22.62
CA GLY A 315 -16.59 62.98 -21.77
C GLY A 315 -15.66 63.95 -22.51
N TYR A 316 -14.88 63.46 -23.48
CA TYR A 316 -14.09 64.33 -24.37
C TYR A 316 -15.00 65.20 -25.24
N ALA A 317 -16.07 64.64 -25.80
CA ALA A 317 -17.02 65.39 -26.60
C ALA A 317 -17.79 66.42 -25.77
N GLU A 318 -18.20 66.07 -24.54
CA GLU A 318 -18.86 66.99 -23.61
C GLU A 318 -17.96 68.16 -23.20
N SER A 319 -16.64 67.93 -23.12
CA SER A 319 -15.65 68.97 -22.81
C SER A 319 -15.11 69.72 -24.04
N GLY A 320 -15.65 69.45 -25.24
CA GLY A 320 -15.22 70.09 -26.48
C GLY A 320 -13.77 69.75 -26.89
N LYS A 321 -13.21 68.64 -26.38
CA LYS A 321 -11.84 68.21 -26.68
C LYS A 321 -11.83 67.35 -27.93
N LYS A 322 -11.05 67.76 -28.93
CA LYS A 322 -10.79 66.95 -30.13
C LYS A 322 -10.06 65.64 -29.77
N ILE A 323 -10.45 64.54 -30.43
CA ILE A 323 -9.71 63.28 -30.36
C ILE A 323 -8.40 63.42 -31.17
N VAL A 324 -7.25 63.32 -30.51
CA VAL A 324 -5.92 63.20 -31.14
C VAL A 324 -5.67 61.77 -31.54
N THR A 325 -5.21 61.51 -32.76
CA THR A 325 -5.03 60.14 -33.28
C THR A 325 -3.85 59.42 -32.64
N GLN A 326 -3.90 58.08 -32.72
CA GLN A 326 -2.80 57.20 -32.32
C GLN A 326 -1.47 57.59 -32.98
N ALA A 327 -1.48 57.87 -34.29
CA ALA A 327 -0.27 58.22 -35.04
C ALA A 327 0.34 59.56 -34.60
N GLU A 328 -0.49 60.56 -34.32
CA GLU A 328 -0.03 61.88 -33.87
C GLU A 328 0.62 61.80 -32.48
N LEU A 329 0.03 61.08 -31.53
CA LEU A 329 0.61 60.93 -30.18
C LEU A 329 1.94 60.15 -30.20
N LEU A 330 2.05 59.12 -31.03
CA LEU A 330 3.30 58.37 -31.19
C LEU A 330 4.41 59.27 -31.76
N ALA A 331 4.12 60.06 -32.81
CA ALA A 331 5.10 60.97 -33.39
C ALA A 331 5.58 62.03 -32.38
N GLN A 332 4.65 62.58 -31.58
CA GLN A 332 4.98 63.54 -30.52
C GLN A 332 5.85 62.93 -29.42
N GLY A 333 5.51 61.71 -28.96
CA GLY A 333 6.28 61.00 -27.93
C GLY A 333 7.70 60.69 -28.41
N GLN A 334 7.84 60.15 -29.63
CA GLN A 334 9.12 59.79 -30.23
C GLN A 334 10.06 61.00 -30.36
N ALA A 335 9.53 62.16 -30.76
CA ALA A 335 10.31 63.39 -30.88
C ALA A 335 10.89 63.89 -29.53
N MET A 336 10.28 63.50 -28.42
CA MET A 336 10.67 63.92 -27.07
C MET A 336 11.57 62.91 -26.34
N GLU A 337 11.70 61.66 -26.82
CA GLU A 337 12.33 60.57 -26.07
C GLU A 337 13.78 60.86 -25.64
N SER A 338 14.57 61.50 -26.51
CA SER A 338 15.99 61.78 -26.27
C SER A 338 16.21 63.13 -25.58
N SER A 339 15.40 64.14 -25.90
CA SER A 339 15.57 65.52 -25.44
C SER A 339 14.87 65.79 -24.11
N ASN A 340 13.69 65.20 -23.90
CA ASN A 340 12.89 65.37 -22.69
C ASN A 340 12.09 64.10 -22.37
N PRO A 341 12.74 63.07 -21.80
CA PRO A 341 12.08 61.80 -21.49
C PRO A 341 10.93 61.95 -20.47
N TYR A 342 10.92 63.01 -19.65
CA TYR A 342 9.79 63.32 -18.76
C TYR A 342 8.53 63.62 -19.56
N GLN A 343 8.64 64.54 -20.53
CA GLN A 343 7.53 64.90 -21.41
C GLN A 343 7.13 63.75 -22.34
N ALA A 344 8.10 63.01 -22.87
CA ALA A 344 7.83 61.81 -23.69
C ALA A 344 6.98 60.79 -22.92
N SER A 345 7.32 60.50 -21.66
CA SER A 345 6.56 59.55 -20.84
C SER A 345 5.10 59.99 -20.63
N GLN A 346 4.85 61.28 -20.40
CA GLN A 346 3.49 61.81 -20.22
C GLN A 346 2.66 61.73 -21.50
N ILE A 347 3.26 62.03 -22.65
CA ILE A 347 2.59 61.89 -23.96
C ILE A 347 2.22 60.42 -24.21
N TYR A 348 3.13 59.50 -23.91
CA TYR A 348 2.85 58.08 -24.04
C TYR A 348 1.83 57.56 -23.03
N GLU A 349 1.82 58.06 -21.79
CA GLU A 349 0.77 57.76 -20.80
C GLU A 349 -0.60 58.24 -21.28
N GLN A 350 -0.67 59.44 -21.85
CA GLN A 350 -1.90 59.96 -22.48
C GLN A 350 -2.34 59.10 -23.66
N GLY A 351 -1.40 58.68 -24.50
CA GLY A 351 -1.67 57.76 -25.61
C GLY A 351 -2.16 56.41 -25.15
N HIS A 352 -1.58 55.83 -24.10
CA HIS A 352 -2.05 54.58 -23.50
C HIS A 352 -3.46 54.74 -22.91
N TYR A 353 -3.76 55.86 -22.26
CA TYR A 353 -5.10 56.14 -21.75
C TYR A 353 -6.16 56.22 -22.87
N LEU A 354 -5.82 56.84 -24.01
CA LEU A 354 -6.73 56.95 -25.16
C LEU A 354 -6.83 55.65 -25.97
N TYR A 355 -5.71 54.95 -26.14
CA TYR A 355 -5.54 53.78 -26.99
C TYR A 355 -4.86 52.64 -26.23
N PRO A 356 -5.52 52.05 -25.21
CA PRO A 356 -4.89 51.10 -24.29
C PRO A 356 -4.42 49.81 -24.96
N ASN A 357 -5.02 49.45 -26.11
CA ASN A 357 -4.68 48.25 -26.87
C ASN A 357 -3.45 48.43 -27.78
N ASP A 358 -2.91 49.65 -27.92
CA ASP A 358 -1.66 49.86 -28.64
C ASP A 358 -0.46 49.76 -27.70
N ALA A 359 0.22 48.61 -27.76
CA ALA A 359 1.39 48.32 -26.94
C ALA A 359 2.51 49.36 -27.09
N ARG A 360 2.60 50.05 -28.22
CA ARG A 360 3.66 51.05 -28.50
C ARG A 360 3.67 52.19 -27.48
N PHE A 361 2.51 52.57 -26.93
CA PHE A 361 2.44 53.58 -25.89
C PHE A 361 3.06 53.09 -24.58
N LEU A 362 2.73 51.88 -24.14
CA LEU A 362 3.30 51.30 -22.91
C LEU A 362 4.81 51.04 -23.06
N GLU A 363 5.26 50.62 -24.24
CA GLU A 363 6.67 50.51 -24.58
C GLU A 363 7.38 51.86 -24.50
N GLY A 364 6.77 52.91 -25.03
CA GLY A 364 7.25 54.29 -24.95
C GLY A 364 7.39 54.77 -23.50
N VAL A 365 6.33 54.59 -22.68
CA VAL A 365 6.39 54.91 -21.23
C VAL A 365 7.56 54.19 -20.57
N ASN A 366 7.67 52.87 -20.75
CA ASN A 366 8.74 52.08 -20.16
C ASN A 366 10.13 52.55 -20.61
N ARG A 367 10.32 52.86 -21.90
CA ARG A 367 11.59 53.35 -22.43
C ARG A 367 11.96 54.69 -21.79
N SER A 368 11.05 55.66 -21.80
CA SER A 368 11.26 56.98 -21.23
C SER A 368 11.55 56.95 -19.72
N LEU A 369 10.76 56.18 -18.96
CA LEU A 369 10.96 56.05 -17.51
C LEU A 369 12.27 55.32 -17.17
N ARG A 370 12.72 54.35 -17.98
CA ARG A 370 14.04 53.71 -17.81
C ARG A 370 15.19 54.67 -18.09
N THR A 371 15.06 55.56 -19.07
CA THR A 371 16.05 56.63 -19.30
C THR A 371 16.14 57.55 -18.07
N ILE A 372 14.99 57.99 -17.53
CA ILE A 372 14.94 58.81 -16.31
C ILE A 372 15.58 58.06 -15.12
N PHE A 373 15.33 56.76 -15.00
CA PHE A 373 15.90 55.93 -13.94
C PHE A 373 17.43 55.87 -14.02
N SER A 374 17.97 55.64 -15.23
CA SER A 374 19.41 55.64 -15.48
C SER A 374 20.07 56.98 -15.12
N TRP A 375 19.45 58.10 -15.51
CA TRP A 375 19.91 59.44 -15.16
C TRP A 375 19.87 59.67 -13.65
N SER A 376 18.79 59.25 -12.98
CA SER A 376 18.62 59.36 -11.53
C SER A 376 19.69 58.57 -10.78
N GLN A 377 19.99 57.35 -11.21
CA GLN A 377 21.10 56.56 -10.67
C GLN A 377 22.47 57.24 -10.93
N GLY A 378 22.63 57.92 -12.06
CA GLY A 378 23.81 58.74 -12.36
C GLY A 378 24.00 59.88 -11.38
N SER A 379 22.96 60.68 -11.13
CA SER A 379 22.97 61.74 -10.12
C SER A 379 23.19 61.18 -8.70
N HIS A 380 22.60 60.03 -8.36
CA HIS A 380 22.78 59.37 -7.07
C HIS A 380 24.23 58.91 -6.85
N ARG A 381 24.87 58.32 -7.87
CA ARG A 381 26.30 57.96 -7.81
C ARG A 381 27.21 59.18 -7.64
N GLY A 382 26.81 60.31 -8.20
CA GLY A 382 27.46 61.61 -8.02
C GLY A 382 27.05 62.37 -6.76
N GLU A 383 26.34 61.71 -5.83
CA GLU A 383 25.90 62.28 -4.54
C GLU A 383 24.97 63.49 -4.65
N ARG A 384 24.39 63.71 -5.84
CA ARG A 384 23.35 64.71 -6.10
C ARG A 384 21.98 64.14 -5.74
N TYR A 385 21.75 63.91 -4.45
CA TYR A 385 20.58 63.19 -3.94
C TYR A 385 19.25 63.86 -4.30
N SER A 386 19.17 65.19 -4.26
CA SER A 386 17.94 65.92 -4.63
C SER A 386 17.50 65.67 -6.08
N GLU A 387 18.45 65.71 -7.03
CA GLU A 387 18.18 65.42 -8.44
C GLU A 387 17.74 63.97 -8.65
N ALA A 388 18.42 63.03 -7.99
CA ALA A 388 18.08 61.61 -8.06
C ALA A 388 16.67 61.33 -7.52
N LEU A 389 16.33 61.91 -6.36
CA LEU A 389 15.01 61.79 -5.76
C LEU A 389 13.91 62.41 -6.64
N GLY A 390 14.20 63.50 -7.34
CA GLY A 390 13.30 64.09 -8.33
C GLY A 390 12.89 63.09 -9.42
N GLY A 391 13.86 62.41 -10.01
CA GLY A 391 13.59 61.41 -11.05
C GLY A 391 12.94 60.13 -10.52
N TYR A 392 13.36 59.61 -9.36
CA TYR A 392 12.70 58.44 -8.73
C TYR A 392 11.23 58.74 -8.38
N ASN A 393 10.95 59.89 -7.76
CA ASN A 393 9.58 60.28 -7.43
C ASN A 393 8.72 60.48 -8.68
N PHE A 394 9.30 60.99 -9.77
CA PHE A 394 8.58 61.12 -11.03
C PHE A 394 8.16 59.74 -11.58
N ILE A 395 9.09 58.78 -11.63
CA ILE A 395 8.79 57.42 -12.12
C ILE A 395 7.68 56.76 -11.28
N LEU A 396 7.73 56.91 -9.95
CA LEU A 396 6.77 56.29 -9.04
C LEU A 396 5.33 56.85 -9.15
N ARG A 397 5.14 58.03 -9.76
CA ARG A 397 3.81 58.58 -10.06
C ARG A 397 3.11 57.84 -11.20
N SER A 398 3.85 57.15 -12.06
CA SER A 398 3.27 56.38 -13.16
C SER A 398 2.60 55.11 -12.64
N ASN A 399 1.33 54.93 -12.94
CA ASN A 399 0.61 53.68 -12.63
C ASN A 399 0.87 52.58 -13.67
N LEU A 400 1.67 52.84 -14.70
CA LEU A 400 1.89 51.94 -15.83
C LEU A 400 3.21 51.13 -15.73
N ILE A 401 4.00 51.33 -14.69
CA ILE A 401 5.22 50.55 -14.45
C ILE A 401 4.92 49.21 -13.78
N SER A 402 5.67 48.18 -14.15
CA SER A 402 5.60 46.87 -13.48
C SER A 402 5.92 46.96 -11.98
N SER A 403 5.33 46.08 -11.17
CA SER A 403 5.62 45.97 -9.73
C SER A 403 7.12 45.76 -9.46
N GLY A 404 7.80 44.96 -10.29
CA GLY A 404 9.25 44.75 -10.19
C GLY A 404 10.06 46.03 -10.41
N PHE A 405 9.73 46.82 -11.46
CA PHE A 405 10.40 48.09 -11.70
C PHE A 405 10.08 49.13 -10.61
N ARG A 406 8.84 49.15 -10.10
CA ARG A 406 8.45 49.99 -8.96
C ARG A 406 9.28 49.68 -7.72
N ALA A 407 9.37 48.41 -7.33
CA ALA A 407 10.17 47.98 -6.18
C ALA A 407 11.66 48.30 -6.36
N GLU A 408 12.17 48.17 -7.59
CA GLU A 408 13.54 48.59 -7.92
C GLU A 408 13.75 50.09 -7.68
N VAL A 409 12.86 50.94 -8.19
CA VAL A 409 12.94 52.41 -8.01
C VAL A 409 12.81 52.80 -6.53
N GLU A 410 11.87 52.20 -5.79
CA GLU A 410 11.69 52.43 -4.34
C GLU A 410 12.95 52.06 -3.54
N LYS A 411 13.61 50.94 -3.89
CA LYS A 411 14.88 50.52 -3.29
C LYS A 411 15.97 51.59 -3.45
N PHE A 412 16.18 52.10 -4.65
CA PHE A 412 17.20 53.13 -4.90
C PHE A 412 16.80 54.48 -4.30
N LYS A 413 15.50 54.83 -4.32
CA LYS A 413 14.97 56.00 -3.63
C LYS A 413 15.28 55.96 -2.13
N GLY A 414 14.99 54.86 -1.44
CA GLY A 414 15.29 54.74 -0.01
C GLY A 414 16.79 54.86 0.30
N TYR A 415 17.66 54.33 -0.57
CA TYR A 415 19.10 54.55 -0.46
C TYR A 415 19.48 56.03 -0.57
N ALA A 416 18.90 56.75 -1.54
CA ALA A 416 19.13 58.19 -1.72
C ALA A 416 18.58 59.02 -0.53
N GLU A 417 17.39 58.70 -0.02
CA GLU A 417 16.79 59.36 1.16
C GLU A 417 17.67 59.18 2.41
N SER A 418 18.31 58.02 2.56
CA SER A 418 19.23 57.75 3.66
C SER A 418 20.62 58.39 3.49
N GLY A 419 20.86 59.16 2.42
CA GLY A 419 22.16 59.77 2.11
C GLY A 419 23.25 58.76 1.80
N ARG A 420 22.89 57.51 1.48
CA ARG A 420 23.86 56.46 1.15
C ARG A 420 24.33 56.61 -0.29
N ARG A 421 25.65 56.69 -0.48
CA ARG A 421 26.27 56.67 -1.79
C ARG A 421 25.93 55.37 -2.53
N LEU A 422 25.54 55.49 -3.79
CA LEU A 422 25.35 54.36 -4.67
C LEU A 422 26.69 53.95 -5.32
N PHE A 423 27.15 52.73 -5.09
CA PHE A 423 28.37 52.17 -5.69
C PHE A 423 28.04 51.32 -6.90
N THR A 424 28.87 51.32 -7.94
CA THR A 424 28.72 50.41 -9.08
C THR A 424 29.02 48.95 -8.68
N PRO A 425 28.57 47.95 -9.45
CA PRO A 425 28.93 46.56 -9.19
C PRO A 425 30.44 46.34 -9.08
N ALA A 426 31.23 46.95 -9.97
CA ALA A 426 32.69 46.85 -9.96
C ALA A 426 33.32 47.43 -8.69
N GLN A 427 32.80 48.55 -8.17
CA GLN A 427 33.31 49.16 -6.93
C GLN A 427 33.07 48.26 -5.71
N LEU A 428 31.87 47.69 -5.57
CA LEU A 428 31.54 46.77 -4.47
C LEU A 428 32.35 45.48 -4.54
N LEU A 429 32.55 44.93 -5.75
CA LEU A 429 33.37 43.73 -5.94
C LEU A 429 34.82 43.98 -5.51
N THR A 430 35.43 45.10 -5.93
CA THR A 430 36.79 45.48 -5.53
C THR A 430 36.91 45.69 -4.02
N GLN A 431 35.94 46.36 -3.40
CA GLN A 431 35.93 46.58 -1.94
C GLN A 431 35.79 45.27 -1.16
N GLY A 432 34.89 44.38 -1.57
CA GLY A 432 34.72 43.07 -0.94
C GLY A 432 35.97 42.21 -1.09
N GLN A 433 36.58 42.21 -2.29
CA GLN A 433 37.78 41.41 -2.58
C GLN A 433 38.97 41.83 -1.71
N ALA A 434 39.13 43.13 -1.44
CA ALA A 434 40.17 43.64 -0.54
C ALA A 434 40.03 43.14 0.91
N MET A 435 38.83 42.72 1.32
CA MET A 435 38.54 42.24 2.67
C MET A 435 38.49 40.70 2.78
N GLU A 436 38.47 39.95 1.67
CA GLU A 436 38.21 38.50 1.67
C GLU A 436 39.15 37.69 2.56
N SER A 437 40.44 38.06 2.61
CA SER A 437 41.46 37.34 3.37
C SER A 437 41.60 37.82 4.81
N SER A 438 41.45 39.12 5.06
CA SER A 438 41.68 39.75 6.37
C SER A 438 40.42 39.81 7.23
N ASN A 439 39.26 40.00 6.61
CA ASN A 439 37.97 40.13 7.29
C ASN A 439 36.83 39.56 6.41
N PRO A 440 36.69 38.23 6.32
CA PRO A 440 35.67 37.59 5.50
C PRO A 440 34.23 37.94 5.95
N TYR A 441 34.03 38.34 7.23
CA TYR A 441 32.75 38.83 7.73
C TYR A 441 32.34 40.12 7.00
N GLN A 442 33.23 41.11 6.96
CA GLN A 442 32.98 42.37 6.26
C GLN A 442 32.88 42.17 4.74
N ALA A 443 33.73 41.30 4.16
CA ALA A 443 33.65 40.95 2.74
C ALA A 443 32.25 40.41 2.38
N SER A 444 31.72 39.46 3.17
CA SER A 444 30.39 38.88 2.94
C SER A 444 29.29 39.95 2.96
N GLN A 445 29.31 40.88 3.92
CA GLN A 445 28.31 41.95 4.02
C GLN A 445 28.36 42.91 2.81
N ILE A 446 29.56 43.24 2.31
CA ILE A 446 29.73 44.05 1.09
C ILE A 446 29.13 43.32 -0.11
N TYR A 447 29.38 42.02 -0.22
CA TYR A 447 28.82 41.22 -1.31
C TYR A 447 27.31 41.01 -1.20
N GLU A 448 26.76 40.84 0.01
CA GLU A 448 25.32 40.79 0.25
C GLU A 448 24.65 42.13 -0.13
N GLN A 449 25.27 43.26 0.23
CA GLN A 449 24.83 44.58 -0.22
C GLN A 449 24.86 44.69 -1.76
N GLY A 450 25.93 44.20 -2.38
CA GLY A 450 26.04 44.15 -3.84
C GLY A 450 24.95 43.31 -4.49
N HIS A 451 24.65 42.13 -3.94
CA HIS A 451 23.55 41.28 -4.40
C HIS A 451 22.20 41.97 -4.22
N TYR A 452 21.96 42.64 -3.09
CA TYR A 452 20.73 43.38 -2.85
C TYR A 452 20.52 44.52 -3.87
N LEU A 453 21.57 45.26 -4.19
CA LEU A 453 21.51 46.35 -5.18
C LEU A 453 21.42 45.82 -6.62
N TYR A 454 22.17 44.77 -6.93
CA TYR A 454 22.39 44.21 -8.25
C TYR A 454 22.11 42.69 -8.29
N PRO A 455 20.84 42.26 -8.10
CA PRO A 455 20.51 40.84 -7.90
C PRO A 455 20.81 39.97 -9.13
N ASN A 456 20.84 40.55 -10.32
CA ASN A 456 21.14 39.84 -11.57
C ASN A 456 22.64 39.66 -11.83
N ASP A 457 23.52 40.27 -11.02
CA ASP A 457 24.96 40.06 -11.13
C ASP A 457 25.37 38.86 -10.28
N ALA A 458 25.43 37.69 -10.92
CA ALA A 458 25.71 36.40 -10.28
C ALA A 458 27.04 36.38 -9.49
N ARG A 459 27.98 37.28 -9.80
CA ARG A 459 29.27 37.38 -9.10
C ARG A 459 29.10 37.67 -7.61
N PHE A 460 28.09 38.44 -7.20
CA PHE A 460 27.88 38.72 -5.78
C PHE A 460 27.50 37.47 -5.00
N LEU A 461 26.58 36.65 -5.52
CA LEU A 461 26.14 35.43 -4.84
C LEU A 461 27.28 34.40 -4.73
N GLU A 462 28.09 34.27 -5.78
CA GLU A 462 29.32 33.45 -5.75
C GLU A 462 30.25 33.91 -4.63
N ARG A 463 30.46 35.22 -4.51
CA ARG A 463 31.38 35.83 -3.55
C ARG A 463 30.86 35.79 -2.11
N VAL A 464 29.56 35.98 -1.87
CA VAL A 464 28.92 35.73 -0.57
C VAL A 464 29.18 34.29 -0.13
N ASN A 465 28.88 33.32 -0.99
CA ASN A 465 29.08 31.90 -0.67
C ASN A 465 30.55 31.58 -0.36
N ARG A 466 31.50 32.15 -1.12
CA ARG A 466 32.94 32.00 -0.85
C ARG A 466 33.31 32.54 0.54
N SER A 467 32.91 33.76 0.87
CA SER A 467 33.22 34.37 2.17
C SER A 467 32.60 33.60 3.34
N LEU A 468 31.33 33.19 3.22
CA LEU A 468 30.65 32.42 4.27
C LEU A 468 31.27 31.03 4.47
N ARG A 469 31.76 30.37 3.40
CA ARG A 469 32.53 29.11 3.53
C ARG A 469 33.88 29.30 4.21
N THR A 470 34.56 30.43 3.98
CA THR A 470 35.79 30.78 4.73
C THR A 470 35.48 30.94 6.22
N ILE A 471 34.42 31.67 6.57
CA ILE A 471 33.97 31.83 7.97
C ILE A 471 33.63 30.48 8.59
N PHE A 472 32.97 29.59 7.84
CA PHE A 472 32.62 28.26 8.31
C PHE A 472 33.87 27.42 8.65
N SER A 473 34.87 27.43 7.76
CA SER A 473 36.15 26.75 7.99
C SER A 473 36.89 27.28 9.23
N TRP A 474 36.92 28.60 9.42
CA TRP A 474 37.50 29.22 10.62
C TRP A 474 36.73 28.81 11.89
N SER A 475 35.40 28.83 11.83
CA SER A 475 34.53 28.43 12.93
C SER A 475 34.75 26.98 13.33
N GLN A 476 34.90 26.07 12.35
CA GLN A 476 35.26 24.68 12.61
C GLN A 476 36.67 24.55 13.22
N GLY A 477 37.61 25.41 12.83
CA GLY A 477 38.94 25.50 13.45
C GLY A 477 38.88 25.84 14.93
N SER A 478 38.15 26.90 15.28
CA SER A 478 37.89 27.29 16.67
C SER A 478 37.15 26.21 17.45
N HIS A 479 36.19 25.54 16.82
CA HIS A 479 35.42 24.45 17.41
C HIS A 479 36.30 23.24 17.75
N ARG A 480 37.20 22.83 16.84
CA ARG A 480 38.21 21.78 17.12
C ARG A 480 39.16 22.17 18.25
N GLY A 481 39.44 23.46 18.39
CA GLY A 481 40.22 24.03 19.50
C GLY A 481 39.41 24.28 20.78
N GLU A 482 38.16 23.78 20.86
CA GLU A 482 37.27 23.90 22.03
C GLU A 482 36.92 25.35 22.41
N ARG A 483 37.15 26.30 21.49
CA ARG A 483 36.77 27.70 21.60
C ARG A 483 35.31 27.87 21.14
N TYR A 484 34.37 27.23 21.84
CA TYR A 484 32.97 27.10 21.43
C TYR A 484 32.28 28.46 21.20
N SER A 485 32.52 29.46 22.04
CA SER A 485 31.92 30.80 21.90
C SER A 485 32.30 31.48 20.56
N GLU A 486 33.57 31.39 20.14
CA GLU A 486 34.02 31.94 18.86
C GLU A 486 33.44 31.18 17.68
N ALA A 487 33.40 29.84 17.76
CA ALA A 487 32.78 29.00 16.74
C ALA A 487 31.29 29.32 16.57
N LEU A 488 30.55 29.45 17.67
CA LEU A 488 29.14 29.85 17.66
C LEU A 488 28.93 31.24 17.06
N GLY A 489 29.85 32.17 17.30
CA GLY A 489 29.85 33.50 16.67
C GLY A 489 29.84 33.41 15.14
N GLY A 490 30.72 32.59 14.57
CA GLY A 490 30.80 32.40 13.12
C GLY A 490 29.62 31.60 12.55
N TYR A 491 29.17 30.52 13.20
CA TYR A 491 27.98 29.78 12.77
C TYR A 491 26.72 30.66 12.76
N ASN A 492 26.49 31.42 13.84
CA ASN A 492 25.35 32.33 13.93
C ASN A 492 25.41 33.44 12.89
N PHE A 493 26.61 33.92 12.54
CA PHE A 493 26.78 34.91 11.49
C PHE A 493 26.36 34.34 10.13
N ILE A 494 26.81 33.14 9.77
CA ILE A 494 26.45 32.49 8.50
C ILE A 494 24.93 32.27 8.41
N LEU A 495 24.30 31.82 9.49
CA LEU A 495 22.86 31.52 9.53
C LEU A 495 21.95 32.76 9.43
N ARG A 496 22.49 33.97 9.57
CA ARG A 496 21.75 35.23 9.31
C ARG A 496 21.61 35.54 7.83
N SER A 497 22.46 34.95 6.98
CA SER A 497 22.40 35.16 5.54
C SER A 497 21.21 34.41 4.95
N ASN A 498 20.35 35.12 4.22
CA ASN A 498 19.26 34.51 3.46
C ASN A 498 19.70 34.01 2.07
N LEU A 499 20.99 34.08 1.76
CA LEU A 499 21.56 33.78 0.44
C LEU A 499 22.30 32.43 0.36
N ILE A 500 22.32 31.67 1.46
CA ILE A 500 22.92 30.32 1.50
C ILE A 500 21.91 29.25 1.09
N SER A 501 22.41 28.13 0.55
CA SER A 501 21.57 26.99 0.20
C SER A 501 21.05 26.26 1.46
N SER A 502 19.94 25.53 1.31
CA SER A 502 19.37 24.68 2.37
C SER A 502 20.38 23.68 2.92
N GLU A 503 21.20 23.10 2.04
CA GLU A 503 22.20 22.08 2.38
C GLU A 503 23.31 22.70 3.24
N PHE A 504 23.82 23.87 2.83
CA PHE A 504 24.86 24.56 3.60
C PHE A 504 24.32 25.06 4.94
N LYS A 505 23.07 25.54 4.98
CA LYS A 505 22.40 25.90 6.24
C LYS A 505 22.31 24.73 7.21
N ALA A 506 21.83 23.57 6.74
CA ALA A 506 21.73 22.36 7.55
C ALA A 506 23.10 21.88 8.04
N GLU A 507 24.13 21.98 7.18
CA GLU A 507 25.51 21.69 7.57
C GLU A 507 25.96 22.60 8.73
N VAL A 508 25.76 23.90 8.64
CA VAL A 508 26.13 24.87 9.70
C VAL A 508 25.36 24.61 11.00
N GLU A 509 24.05 24.36 10.92
CA GLU A 509 23.21 24.04 12.10
C GLU A 509 23.69 22.78 12.84
N LYS A 510 24.11 21.75 12.09
CA LYS A 510 24.68 20.52 12.66
C LYS A 510 25.91 20.82 13.52
N PHE A 511 26.87 21.59 13.00
CA PHE A 511 28.08 21.95 13.76
C PHE A 511 27.80 22.92 14.91
N LYS A 512 26.82 23.82 14.74
CA LYS A 512 26.33 24.70 15.81
C LYS A 512 25.78 23.88 16.99
N GLY A 513 24.93 22.89 16.74
CA GLY A 513 24.38 22.04 17.80
C GLY A 513 25.45 21.28 18.60
N TYR A 514 26.49 20.79 17.91
CA TYR A 514 27.66 20.19 18.57
C TYR A 514 28.35 21.20 19.51
N ALA A 515 28.61 22.41 19.02
CA ALA A 515 29.24 23.46 19.82
C ALA A 515 28.38 23.91 21.02
N GLU A 516 27.06 24.01 20.84
CA GLU A 516 26.11 24.32 21.93
C GLU A 516 26.11 23.25 23.02
N SER A 517 26.28 21.99 22.64
CA SER A 517 26.40 20.87 23.58
C SER A 517 27.79 20.71 24.21
N GLY A 518 28.75 21.57 23.86
CA GLY A 518 30.14 21.47 24.32
C GLY A 518 30.88 20.23 23.78
N LYS A 519 30.39 19.63 22.68
CA LYS A 519 31.00 18.47 22.05
C LYS A 519 32.10 18.90 21.09
N LYS A 520 33.33 18.44 21.34
CA LYS A 520 34.45 18.61 20.43
C LYS A 520 34.18 17.90 19.10
N ILE A 521 34.49 18.56 17.99
CA ILE A 521 34.51 17.93 16.65
C ILE A 521 35.92 17.47 16.30
N PHE A 522 36.03 16.42 15.50
CA PHE A 522 37.29 15.83 15.06
C PHE A 522 37.39 15.86 13.54
N THR A 523 38.60 15.89 12.99
CA THR A 523 38.75 15.76 11.53
C THR A 523 38.36 14.35 11.06
N PRO A 524 38.02 14.16 9.77
CA PRO A 524 37.75 12.83 9.24
C PRO A 524 38.85 11.80 9.55
N ALA A 525 40.12 12.20 9.42
CA ALA A 525 41.27 11.35 9.71
C ALA A 525 41.36 10.93 11.19
N GLN A 526 41.01 11.83 12.12
CA GLN A 526 41.01 11.54 13.56
C GLN A 526 39.92 10.54 13.93
N LEU A 527 38.70 10.70 13.40
CA LEU A 527 37.59 9.76 13.66
C LEU A 527 37.87 8.37 13.06
N LEU A 528 38.42 8.31 11.84
CA LEU A 528 38.80 7.04 11.23
C LEU A 528 39.83 6.28 12.08
N LEU A 529 40.86 6.97 12.58
CA LEU A 529 41.87 6.39 13.46
C LEU A 529 41.29 5.91 14.80
N GLN A 530 40.40 6.71 15.41
CA GLN A 530 39.71 6.33 16.65
C GLN A 530 38.84 5.09 16.43
N GLY A 531 38.06 5.05 15.36
CA GLY A 531 37.23 3.89 15.02
C GLY A 531 38.07 2.63 14.78
N GLN A 532 39.18 2.75 14.03
CA GLN A 532 40.10 1.63 13.78
C GLN A 532 40.71 1.09 15.09
N THR A 533 41.05 1.99 16.02
CA THR A 533 41.54 1.60 17.34
C THR A 533 40.46 0.87 18.14
N ALA A 534 39.21 1.35 18.09
CA ALA A 534 38.08 0.72 18.78
C ALA A 534 37.73 -0.67 18.22
N GLU A 535 37.88 -0.91 16.91
CA GLU A 535 37.59 -2.21 16.28
C GLU A 535 38.35 -3.38 16.91
N THR A 536 39.52 -3.12 17.50
CA THR A 536 40.36 -4.16 18.13
C THR A 536 39.72 -4.80 19.36
N ASN A 537 38.87 -4.06 20.08
CA ASN A 537 38.32 -4.51 21.37
C ASN A 537 36.80 -4.34 21.49
N ASN A 538 36.18 -3.43 20.71
CA ASN A 538 34.76 -3.13 20.80
C ASN A 538 34.20 -2.68 19.45
N LEU A 539 33.60 -3.62 18.71
CA LEU A 539 32.97 -3.36 17.41
C LEU A 539 31.78 -2.40 17.50
N TYR A 540 31.06 -2.36 18.63
CA TYR A 540 29.92 -1.45 18.81
C TYR A 540 30.38 0.00 18.88
N LEU A 541 31.42 0.27 19.68
CA LEU A 541 32.02 1.60 19.79
C LEU A 541 32.64 2.07 18.47
N ALA A 542 33.29 1.16 17.74
CA ALA A 542 33.84 1.49 16.42
C ALA A 542 32.74 1.94 15.45
N LEU A 543 31.60 1.23 15.42
CA LEU A 543 30.44 1.61 14.61
C LEU A 543 29.89 2.97 15.01
N ASP A 544 29.76 3.27 16.31
CA ASP A 544 29.30 4.60 16.77
C ASP A 544 30.22 5.73 16.25
N ILE A 545 31.54 5.53 16.34
CA ILE A 545 32.53 6.52 15.86
C ILE A 545 32.42 6.70 14.34
N TYR A 546 32.30 5.62 13.57
CA TYR A 546 32.18 5.74 12.12
C TYR A 546 30.84 6.34 11.67
N GLN A 547 29.74 6.05 12.36
CA GLN A 547 28.44 6.67 12.11
C GLN A 547 28.47 8.17 12.42
N GLU A 548 29.10 8.57 13.52
CA GLU A 548 29.33 9.98 13.84
C GLU A 548 30.18 10.66 12.75
N GLY A 549 31.24 9.99 12.30
CA GLY A 549 32.07 10.46 11.19
C GLY A 549 31.30 10.65 9.90
N TYR A 550 30.45 9.69 9.52
CA TYR A 550 29.57 9.81 8.36
C TYR A 550 28.56 10.95 8.53
N TYR A 551 27.96 11.09 9.72
CA TYR A 551 27.01 12.15 10.01
C TYR A 551 27.65 13.54 9.88
N LEU A 552 28.86 13.73 10.40
CA LEU A 552 29.59 15.00 10.31
C LEU A 552 30.14 15.24 8.90
N TYR A 553 30.63 14.20 8.23
CA TYR A 553 31.37 14.24 6.97
C TYR A 553 30.81 13.26 5.92
N PRO A 554 29.56 13.46 5.44
CA PRO A 554 28.86 12.47 4.61
C PRO A 554 29.48 12.24 3.23
N ALA A 555 30.33 13.17 2.75
CA ALA A 555 31.04 13.03 1.49
C ALA A 555 32.31 12.16 1.57
N ASP A 556 32.79 11.85 2.79
CA ASP A 556 33.97 11.02 2.97
C ASP A 556 33.58 9.53 2.97
N ILE A 557 33.71 8.90 1.80
CA ILE A 557 33.29 7.51 1.55
C ILE A 557 33.94 6.50 2.49
N ARG A 558 35.09 6.83 3.09
CA ARG A 558 35.83 5.94 3.98
C ARG A 558 35.01 5.57 5.21
N PHE A 559 34.14 6.46 5.71
CA PHE A 559 33.24 6.11 6.81
C PHE A 559 32.22 5.04 6.42
N ILE A 560 31.68 5.10 5.20
CA ILE A 560 30.77 4.08 4.69
C ILE A 560 31.51 2.74 4.58
N GLU A 561 32.70 2.73 3.99
CA GLU A 561 33.52 1.52 3.88
C GLU A 561 33.85 0.92 5.26
N SER A 562 34.23 1.76 6.22
CA SER A 562 34.45 1.35 7.61
C SER A 562 33.20 0.76 8.26
N ILE A 563 32.04 1.44 8.19
CA ILE A 563 30.76 0.91 8.73
C ILE A 563 30.46 -0.48 8.15
N ARG A 564 30.62 -0.65 6.84
CA ARG A 564 30.34 -1.94 6.16
C ARG A 564 31.26 -3.05 6.64
N ASN A 565 32.56 -2.77 6.71
CA ASN A 565 33.55 -3.74 7.15
C ASN A 565 33.35 -4.13 8.62
N THR A 566 33.07 -3.16 9.49
CA THR A 566 32.80 -3.43 10.91
C THR A 566 31.48 -4.17 11.11
N ALA A 567 30.43 -3.85 10.34
CA ALA A 567 29.16 -4.56 10.36
C ALA A 567 29.32 -6.03 9.94
N GLN A 568 30.16 -6.32 8.94
CA GLN A 568 30.50 -7.69 8.53
C GLN A 568 31.18 -8.46 9.65
N LYS A 569 32.20 -7.88 10.31
CA LYS A 569 32.85 -8.50 11.48
C LYS A 569 31.85 -8.78 12.61
N LEU A 570 30.92 -7.85 12.85
CA LEU A 570 29.88 -8.01 13.86
C LEU A 570 28.88 -9.12 13.49
N LEU A 571 28.54 -9.27 12.21
CA LEU A 571 27.68 -10.36 11.73
C LEU A 571 28.33 -11.72 12.00
N GLU A 572 29.60 -11.88 11.63
CA GLU A 572 30.36 -13.12 11.86
C GLU A 572 30.52 -13.44 13.35
N HIS A 573 30.71 -12.41 14.19
CA HIS A 573 30.71 -12.59 15.64
C HIS A 573 29.34 -13.03 16.17
N SER A 574 28.26 -12.46 15.65
CA SER A 574 26.89 -12.79 16.03
C SER A 574 26.52 -14.22 15.63
N GLN A 575 26.87 -14.62 14.42
CA GLN A 575 26.67 -15.99 13.91
C GLN A 575 27.45 -17.03 14.73
N ARG A 576 28.70 -16.75 15.12
CA ARG A 576 29.45 -17.65 16.00
C ARG A 576 28.76 -17.83 17.36
N ASN A 577 28.30 -16.74 17.98
CA ASN A 577 27.54 -16.83 19.22
C ASN A 577 26.23 -17.62 19.04
N HIS A 578 25.54 -17.39 17.93
CA HIS A 578 24.30 -18.09 17.58
C HIS A 578 24.53 -19.60 17.47
N ASN A 579 25.55 -20.01 16.73
CA ASN A 579 25.88 -21.43 16.52
C ASN A 579 26.34 -22.13 17.80
N GLN A 580 26.89 -21.37 18.77
CA GLN A 580 27.26 -21.86 20.09
C GLN A 580 26.09 -21.88 21.09
N GLY A 581 24.88 -21.47 20.68
CA GLY A 581 23.71 -21.35 21.56
C GLY A 581 23.71 -20.12 22.48
N ASN A 582 24.66 -19.19 22.30
CA ASN A 582 24.73 -17.91 22.99
C ASN A 582 23.74 -16.90 22.37
N PHE A 583 22.44 -17.24 22.39
CA PHE A 583 21.41 -16.51 21.66
C PHE A 583 21.27 -15.04 22.07
N TYR A 584 21.51 -14.71 23.35
CA TYR A 584 21.44 -13.32 23.81
C TYR A 584 22.48 -12.44 23.10
N GLN A 585 23.75 -12.86 23.08
CA GLN A 585 24.84 -12.16 22.42
C GLN A 585 24.62 -12.08 20.90
N ALA A 586 24.11 -13.16 20.30
CA ALA A 586 23.76 -13.19 18.88
C ALA A 586 22.66 -12.19 18.53
N ILE A 587 21.57 -12.19 19.29
CA ILE A 587 20.42 -11.27 19.12
C ILE A 587 20.89 -9.82 19.21
N THR A 588 21.69 -9.47 20.23
CA THR A 588 22.21 -8.10 20.40
C THR A 588 23.02 -7.65 19.18
N GLY A 589 23.90 -8.50 18.65
CA GLY A 589 24.71 -8.16 17.49
C GLY A 589 23.90 -8.03 16.20
N TYR A 590 22.92 -8.92 15.97
CA TYR A 590 22.01 -8.80 14.83
C TYR A 590 21.15 -7.54 14.89
N GLU A 591 20.55 -7.24 16.05
CA GLU A 591 19.74 -6.03 16.23
C GLU A 591 20.58 -4.77 15.96
N ARG A 592 21.81 -4.74 16.45
CA ARG A 592 22.72 -3.62 16.18
C ARG A 592 23.00 -3.41 14.69
N ILE A 593 23.22 -4.49 13.92
CA ILE A 593 23.45 -4.38 12.47
C ILE A 593 22.22 -3.78 11.77
N LEU A 594 21.01 -4.10 12.23
CA LEU A 594 19.76 -3.62 11.65
C LEU A 594 19.48 -2.14 11.92
N GLU A 595 20.12 -1.55 12.93
CA GLU A 595 20.07 -0.11 13.22
C GLU A 595 20.98 0.72 12.31
N LEU A 596 21.96 0.09 11.66
CA LEU A 596 22.97 0.80 10.87
C LEU A 596 22.38 1.29 9.55
N THR A 597 22.76 2.50 9.17
CA THR A 597 22.53 3.06 7.83
C THR A 597 23.73 2.77 6.92
N ASN A 598 23.52 2.73 5.60
CA ASN A 598 24.55 2.50 4.58
C ASN A 598 25.22 1.10 4.58
N VAL A 599 24.54 0.09 5.14
CA VAL A 599 24.96 -1.32 5.13
C VAL A 599 24.35 -2.07 3.92
N PRO A 600 25.10 -2.96 3.25
CA PRO A 600 24.61 -3.79 2.15
C PRO A 600 23.37 -4.64 2.51
N ASN A 601 22.47 -4.84 1.54
CA ASN A 601 21.22 -5.58 1.76
C ASN A 601 21.42 -7.04 2.18
N ASN A 602 22.49 -7.70 1.71
CA ASN A 602 22.81 -9.08 2.11
C ASN A 602 23.15 -9.18 3.59
N LEU A 603 23.91 -8.22 4.13
CA LEU A 603 24.22 -8.11 5.56
C LEU A 603 22.96 -7.93 6.40
N ILE A 604 22.06 -7.04 5.96
CA ILE A 604 20.76 -6.82 6.61
C ILE A 604 19.89 -8.09 6.58
N LEU A 605 19.83 -8.79 5.44
CA LEU A 605 19.07 -10.03 5.31
C LEU A 605 19.62 -11.12 6.23
N ASN A 606 20.93 -11.31 6.26
CA ASN A 606 21.58 -12.29 7.13
C ASN A 606 21.33 -11.98 8.61
N ALA A 607 21.41 -10.71 9.02
CA ALA A 607 21.09 -10.30 10.39
C ALA A 607 19.61 -10.52 10.73
N LYS A 608 18.67 -10.26 9.80
CA LYS A 608 17.23 -10.53 10.02
C LYS A 608 16.94 -12.02 10.19
N ASN A 609 17.52 -12.85 9.33
CA ASN A 609 17.32 -14.29 9.37
C ASN A 609 17.90 -14.87 10.67
N GLY A 610 19.17 -14.55 10.97
CA GLY A 610 19.82 -14.95 12.20
C GLY A 610 19.07 -14.49 13.45
N LEU A 611 18.54 -13.26 13.46
CA LEU A 611 17.71 -12.75 14.55
C LEU A 611 16.42 -13.57 14.74
N ALA A 612 15.73 -13.89 13.65
CA ALA A 612 14.48 -14.66 13.69
C ALA A 612 14.70 -16.10 14.19
N GLU A 613 15.81 -16.71 13.82
CA GLU A 613 16.21 -18.06 14.24
C GLU A 613 16.69 -18.07 15.70
N ALA A 614 17.57 -17.12 16.08
CA ALA A 614 18.07 -17.00 17.45
C ALA A 614 16.94 -16.76 18.45
N LYS A 615 15.93 -15.93 18.09
CA LYS A 615 14.72 -15.72 18.91
C LYS A 615 13.88 -16.99 19.13
N LYS A 616 14.01 -17.98 18.25
CA LYS A 616 13.33 -19.28 18.34
C LYS A 616 14.20 -20.37 19.00
N GLY A 617 15.44 -20.05 19.40
CA GLY A 617 16.39 -21.02 19.92
C GLY A 617 16.87 -22.04 18.88
N ILE A 618 16.78 -21.69 17.58
CA ILE A 618 17.22 -22.56 16.49
C ILE A 618 18.72 -22.38 16.29
N ILE A 619 19.47 -23.47 16.29
CA ILE A 619 20.88 -23.52 15.88
C ILE A 619 20.93 -23.94 14.41
N VAL A 620 21.62 -23.16 13.59
CA VAL A 620 21.87 -23.49 12.18
C VAL A 620 23.26 -24.11 12.08
N VAL A 621 23.31 -25.40 11.78
CA VAL A 621 24.57 -26.15 11.65
C VAL A 621 25.23 -25.84 10.32
N ASN A 622 24.43 -25.84 9.25
CA ASN A 622 24.76 -25.34 7.92
C ASN A 622 23.44 -24.98 7.21
N ASP A 623 23.51 -24.58 5.93
CA ASP A 623 22.36 -24.12 5.14
C ASP A 623 21.18 -25.11 5.09
N ASN A 624 21.43 -26.40 5.38
CA ASN A 624 20.48 -27.49 5.23
C ASN A 624 20.13 -28.21 6.54
N ILE A 625 20.80 -27.90 7.67
CA ILE A 625 20.61 -28.63 8.93
C ILE A 625 20.30 -27.66 10.07
N TYR A 626 19.12 -27.83 10.66
CA TYR A 626 18.60 -27.01 11.75
C TYR A 626 18.36 -27.86 12.99
N ILE A 627 18.84 -27.39 14.14
CA ILE A 627 18.64 -28.01 15.45
C ILE A 627 17.79 -27.09 16.33
N LEU A 628 16.67 -27.59 16.81
CA LEU A 628 15.84 -26.97 17.82
C LEU A 628 15.95 -27.77 19.11
N TYR A 629 16.26 -27.11 20.23
CA TYR A 629 16.15 -27.70 21.56
C TYR A 629 14.81 -27.31 22.18
N THR A 630 13.93 -28.28 22.42
CA THR A 630 12.67 -28.03 23.12
C THR A 630 12.84 -28.34 24.61
N GLU A 631 12.82 -27.31 25.45
CA GLU A 631 12.94 -27.46 26.90
C GLU A 631 11.62 -27.90 27.55
N TYR A 632 11.70 -28.91 28.40
CA TYR A 632 10.57 -29.43 29.18
C TYR A 632 10.80 -29.15 30.66
N ASN A 633 9.80 -28.56 31.32
CA ASN A 633 9.85 -28.24 32.75
C ASN A 633 9.58 -29.48 33.63
N ILE A 634 10.33 -30.56 33.38
CA ILE A 634 10.37 -31.78 34.17
C ILE A 634 11.81 -32.31 34.15
N THR A 635 12.30 -32.78 35.29
CA THR A 635 13.63 -33.40 35.37
C THR A 635 13.62 -34.76 34.67
N PHE A 636 14.77 -35.16 34.13
CA PHE A 636 14.93 -36.45 33.47
C PHE A 636 14.50 -37.62 34.39
N GLU A 637 14.91 -37.58 35.66
CA GLU A 637 14.56 -38.62 36.66
C GLU A 637 13.05 -38.72 36.93
N ASN A 638 12.33 -37.61 37.01
CA ASN A 638 10.88 -37.63 37.23
C ASN A 638 10.14 -38.19 36.02
N ALA A 639 10.61 -37.85 34.82
CA ALA A 639 10.08 -38.39 33.58
C ALA A 639 10.34 -39.91 33.51
N LEU A 640 11.57 -40.36 33.79
CA LEU A 640 11.95 -41.77 33.86
C LEU A 640 11.13 -42.55 34.90
N ASN A 641 10.95 -42.01 36.11
CA ASN A 641 10.11 -42.61 37.15
C ASN A 641 8.69 -42.85 36.64
N THR A 642 8.11 -41.87 35.95
CA THR A 642 6.77 -41.98 35.38
C THR A 642 6.71 -43.08 34.32
N GLN A 643 7.72 -43.18 33.45
CA GLN A 643 7.79 -44.23 32.43
C GLN A 643 7.81 -45.64 33.05
N MET A 644 8.58 -45.84 34.13
CA MET A 644 8.67 -47.14 34.80
C MET A 644 7.31 -47.63 35.34
N THR A 645 6.39 -46.72 35.71
CA THR A 645 5.05 -47.10 36.17
C THR A 645 4.14 -47.65 35.06
N ARG A 646 4.53 -47.54 33.78
CA ARG A 646 3.73 -47.96 32.62
C ARG A 646 4.05 -49.37 32.11
N GLY A 647 4.97 -50.08 32.77
CA GLY A 647 5.40 -51.41 32.33
C GLY A 647 6.04 -51.40 30.93
N PRO A 648 7.10 -50.59 30.71
CA PRO A 648 7.77 -50.54 29.41
C PRO A 648 8.32 -51.93 29.03
N GLN A 649 8.21 -52.30 27.76
CA GLN A 649 8.58 -53.63 27.26
C GLN A 649 9.89 -53.59 26.46
N THR A 650 10.55 -54.73 26.33
CA THR A 650 11.74 -54.91 25.49
C THR A 650 11.87 -56.36 25.01
N ASP A 651 12.59 -56.54 23.90
CA ASP A 651 13.02 -57.80 23.29
C ASP A 651 14.55 -57.99 23.40
N LEU A 652 15.24 -57.17 24.21
CA LEU A 652 16.71 -57.21 24.32
C LEU A 652 17.25 -58.46 25.02
N TYR A 653 16.46 -59.09 25.89
CA TYR A 653 16.92 -60.18 26.74
C TYR A 653 16.60 -61.57 26.16
N SER A 654 15.53 -61.67 25.36
CA SER A 654 15.07 -62.91 24.76
C SER A 654 14.26 -62.64 23.49
N ASN A 655 13.92 -63.69 22.73
CA ASN A 655 13.04 -63.56 21.56
C ASN A 655 11.56 -63.28 21.93
N ASN A 656 11.25 -63.00 23.20
CA ASN A 656 9.91 -62.68 23.70
C ASN A 656 9.89 -61.29 24.34
N TRP A 657 8.68 -60.69 24.43
CA TRP A 657 8.48 -59.41 25.10
C TRP A 657 8.55 -59.55 26.62
N GLU A 658 9.41 -58.76 27.25
CA GLU A 658 9.63 -58.74 28.70
C GLU A 658 9.63 -57.31 29.25
N ASN A 659 9.42 -57.15 30.56
CA ASN A 659 9.52 -55.85 31.23
C ASN A 659 10.97 -55.32 31.17
N ALA A 660 11.14 -54.09 30.71
CA ALA A 660 12.44 -53.44 30.60
C ALA A 660 13.03 -53.05 31.97
N LYS A 661 14.35 -53.22 32.12
CA LYS A 661 15.10 -52.68 33.26
C LYS A 661 15.17 -51.16 33.19
N ARG A 662 15.30 -50.52 34.36
CA ARG A 662 15.35 -49.06 34.48
C ARG A 662 16.52 -48.46 33.71
N GLU A 663 17.69 -49.10 33.77
CA GLU A 663 18.90 -48.65 33.07
C GLU A 663 18.68 -48.58 31.54
N ASP A 664 17.98 -49.57 30.97
CA ASP A 664 17.68 -49.61 29.55
C ASP A 664 16.65 -48.54 29.16
N VAL A 665 15.60 -48.36 29.97
CA VAL A 665 14.63 -47.25 29.77
C VAL A 665 15.35 -45.91 29.83
N SER A 666 16.26 -45.72 30.79
CA SER A 666 17.08 -44.51 30.91
C SER A 666 17.95 -44.29 29.68
N TYR A 667 18.58 -45.34 29.14
CA TYR A 667 19.43 -45.25 27.96
C TYR A 667 18.64 -44.79 26.72
N TYR A 668 17.52 -45.43 26.41
CA TYR A 668 16.71 -45.10 25.23
C TYR A 668 15.90 -43.80 25.38
N MET A 669 15.63 -43.39 26.63
CA MET A 669 14.94 -42.13 26.90
C MET A 669 15.88 -40.93 26.89
N ASN A 670 17.18 -41.07 27.17
CA ASN A 670 18.08 -39.92 27.21
C ASN A 670 18.45 -39.42 25.79
N PRO A 671 18.01 -38.21 25.37
CA PRO A 671 18.32 -37.69 24.03
C PRO A 671 19.82 -37.55 23.77
N ASP A 672 20.61 -37.19 24.78
CA ASP A 672 22.05 -36.95 24.66
C ASP A 672 22.84 -38.19 24.20
N ASN A 673 22.27 -39.40 24.38
CA ASN A 673 22.87 -40.65 23.90
C ASN A 673 22.80 -40.79 22.37
N PHE A 674 21.96 -39.99 21.69
CA PHE A 674 21.65 -40.12 20.27
C PHE A 674 21.86 -38.81 19.49
N THR A 675 22.53 -37.82 20.09
CA THR A 675 22.82 -36.52 19.49
C THR A 675 24.31 -36.31 19.29
N ILE A 676 24.66 -35.49 18.30
CA ILE A 676 26.04 -35.08 18.05
C ILE A 676 26.44 -34.05 19.11
N LYS A 677 27.59 -34.26 19.76
CA LYS A 677 28.11 -33.36 20.81
C LYS A 677 28.82 -32.13 20.24
N ASP A 678 29.31 -32.23 19.02
CA ASP A 678 30.01 -31.16 18.31
C ASP A 678 29.54 -31.10 16.85
N PHE A 679 28.74 -30.09 16.53
CA PHE A 679 28.17 -29.89 15.20
C PHE A 679 29.16 -29.23 14.22
N SER A 680 30.37 -28.85 14.65
CA SER A 680 31.33 -28.10 13.84
C SER A 680 31.90 -28.86 12.63
N ASN A 681 31.81 -30.20 12.62
CA ASN A 681 32.37 -31.08 11.57
C ASN A 681 31.30 -31.75 10.68
N ILE A 682 30.04 -31.30 10.74
CA ILE A 682 28.95 -31.92 9.96
C ILE A 682 28.93 -31.37 8.53
N GLY A 683 29.20 -32.23 7.55
CA GLY A 683 29.23 -31.89 6.13
C GLY A 683 30.63 -31.90 5.48
N GLU A 684 31.67 -32.35 6.19
CA GLU A 684 32.98 -32.65 5.57
C GLU A 684 33.03 -34.11 5.06
N ASP A 685 33.86 -34.37 4.04
CA ASP A 685 34.05 -35.67 3.39
C ASP A 685 34.39 -36.81 4.39
N LEU A 686 34.25 -38.06 3.94
CA LEU A 686 34.54 -39.27 4.75
C LEU A 686 35.97 -39.26 5.31
N ASN A 687 36.14 -38.84 6.56
CA ASN A 687 37.48 -38.63 7.13
C ASN A 687 38.08 -39.91 7.75
N SER A 688 37.30 -40.82 8.32
CA SER A 688 37.85 -42.06 8.92
C SER A 688 36.89 -43.26 8.93
N ILE A 689 37.38 -44.44 9.30
CA ILE A 689 36.62 -45.67 9.57
C ILE A 689 36.96 -46.21 10.96
N THR A 690 36.00 -46.84 11.64
CA THR A 690 36.20 -47.64 12.85
C THR A 690 35.99 -49.12 12.57
N ILE A 691 36.89 -49.98 13.04
CA ILE A 691 36.79 -51.43 12.84
C ILE A 691 35.62 -52.00 13.65
N ASN A 692 34.72 -52.76 13.01
CA ASN A 692 33.48 -53.30 13.60
C ASN A 692 33.47 -54.84 13.65
N THR A 693 34.65 -55.45 13.76
CA THR A 693 34.84 -56.89 13.93
C THR A 693 36.03 -57.15 14.85
N PRO A 694 36.07 -58.22 15.67
CA PRO A 694 37.17 -58.48 16.61
C PRO A 694 38.57 -58.37 16.00
N VAL A 695 38.75 -58.87 14.77
CA VAL A 695 40.01 -58.81 14.02
C VAL A 695 39.71 -58.65 12.52
N LEU A 696 40.29 -57.64 11.88
CA LEU A 696 40.21 -57.42 10.43
C LEU A 696 41.60 -57.44 9.80
N ARG A 697 41.74 -58.09 8.64
CA ARG A 697 43.02 -58.18 7.90
C ARG A 697 43.20 -56.97 6.99
N VAL A 698 44.37 -56.34 7.07
CA VAL A 698 44.81 -55.28 6.16
C VAL A 698 45.53 -55.92 4.97
N ARG A 699 45.24 -55.50 3.74
CA ARG A 699 45.77 -56.07 2.50
C ARG A 699 46.49 -55.05 1.63
N SER A 700 47.32 -55.51 0.69
CA SER A 700 48.06 -54.63 -0.24
C SER A 700 47.23 -54.03 -1.37
N GLY A 701 46.00 -54.50 -1.59
CA GLY A 701 45.07 -53.97 -2.59
C GLY A 701 43.60 -54.31 -2.27
N PRO A 702 42.63 -53.71 -3.00
CA PRO A 702 41.20 -53.74 -2.69
C PRO A 702 40.51 -55.06 -3.13
N SER A 703 41.05 -56.20 -2.74
CA SER A 703 40.41 -57.51 -2.93
C SER A 703 40.99 -58.58 -2.00
N THR A 704 40.31 -59.73 -1.90
CA THR A 704 40.80 -60.87 -1.12
C THR A 704 42.01 -61.57 -1.72
N GLU A 705 42.34 -61.30 -2.98
CA GLU A 705 43.49 -61.90 -3.71
C GLU A 705 44.81 -61.21 -3.39
N PHE A 706 44.78 -59.98 -2.85
CA PHE A 706 45.98 -59.25 -2.47
C PHE A 706 46.58 -59.75 -1.16
N SER A 707 47.91 -59.69 -1.04
CA SER A 707 48.66 -60.17 0.13
C SER A 707 48.25 -59.45 1.42
N ILE A 708 48.17 -60.19 2.52
CA ILE A 708 47.87 -59.64 3.86
C ILE A 708 49.11 -58.91 4.39
N LEU A 709 48.96 -57.65 4.75
CA LEU A 709 50.00 -56.78 5.31
C LEU A 709 49.99 -56.78 6.85
N GLY A 710 48.84 -57.06 7.47
CA GLY A 710 48.70 -57.07 8.93
C GLY A 710 47.26 -57.25 9.38
N GLN A 711 46.99 -56.90 10.64
CA GLN A 711 45.67 -56.99 11.26
C GLN A 711 45.38 -55.74 12.11
N VAL A 712 44.10 -55.39 12.20
CA VAL A 712 43.55 -54.28 13.00
C VAL A 712 42.38 -54.81 13.83
N LEU A 713 42.12 -54.20 14.98
CA LEU A 713 41.25 -54.70 16.04
C LEU A 713 39.96 -53.88 16.17
N LEU A 714 38.91 -54.51 16.72
CA LEU A 714 37.62 -53.87 17.00
C LEU A 714 37.79 -52.54 17.75
N GLY A 715 37.16 -51.48 17.25
CA GLY A 715 37.19 -50.15 17.85
C GLY A 715 38.37 -49.29 17.46
N GLU A 716 39.38 -49.81 16.75
CA GLU A 716 40.45 -48.99 16.18
C GLU A 716 39.91 -48.11 15.05
N THR A 717 40.44 -46.89 14.94
CA THR A 717 40.00 -45.89 13.95
C THR A 717 41.15 -45.50 13.03
N TYR A 718 40.86 -45.36 11.74
CA TYR A 718 41.83 -45.04 10.71
C TYR A 718 41.30 -44.01 9.73
N ASP A 719 42.12 -43.04 9.35
CA ASP A 719 41.76 -42.07 8.32
C ASP A 719 41.63 -42.76 6.95
N ILE A 720 40.62 -42.35 6.18
CA ILE A 720 40.39 -42.87 4.83
C ILE A 720 41.24 -42.06 3.85
N ILE A 721 42.12 -42.75 3.14
CA ILE A 721 42.94 -42.17 2.06
C ILE A 721 42.20 -42.27 0.72
N GLU A 722 41.49 -43.38 0.49
CA GLU A 722 40.83 -43.70 -0.79
C GLU A 722 39.77 -44.80 -0.60
N GLN A 723 38.77 -44.87 -1.47
CA GLN A 723 37.80 -45.96 -1.53
C GLN A 723 37.76 -46.56 -2.94
N ALA A 724 37.82 -47.89 -3.04
CA ALA A 724 37.72 -48.61 -4.30
C ALA A 724 37.08 -49.98 -4.09
N ASP A 725 36.12 -50.35 -4.93
CA ASP A 725 35.52 -51.69 -5.02
C ASP A 725 35.03 -52.30 -3.68
N GLY A 726 34.50 -51.47 -2.79
CA GLY A 726 34.03 -51.90 -1.46
C GLY A 726 35.12 -52.04 -0.39
N TRP A 727 36.30 -51.46 -0.63
CA TRP A 727 37.43 -51.41 0.30
C TRP A 727 37.84 -49.96 0.60
N TYR A 728 38.43 -49.77 1.79
CA TYR A 728 38.98 -48.50 2.24
C TYR A 728 40.48 -48.60 2.38
N LYS A 729 41.19 -47.62 1.80
CA LYS A 729 42.62 -47.44 1.91
C LYS A 729 42.94 -46.63 3.15
N ILE A 730 43.84 -47.14 3.99
CA ILE A 730 44.21 -46.55 5.28
C ILE A 730 45.72 -46.46 5.42
N ASN A 731 46.19 -45.55 6.28
CA ASN A 731 47.58 -45.54 6.72
C ASN A 731 47.77 -46.63 7.78
N PHE A 732 48.59 -47.64 7.47
CA PHE A 732 48.84 -48.79 8.32
C PHE A 732 50.34 -48.98 8.53
N SER A 733 50.80 -48.84 9.77
CA SER A 733 52.22 -49.01 10.18
C SER A 733 53.23 -48.18 9.37
N GLY A 734 52.87 -46.95 8.99
CA GLY A 734 53.73 -46.05 8.22
C GLY A 734 53.76 -46.33 6.71
N GLY A 735 52.95 -47.28 6.24
CA GLY A 735 52.68 -47.56 4.82
C GLY A 735 51.19 -47.50 4.50
N ILE A 736 50.81 -47.95 3.31
CA ILE A 736 49.40 -47.94 2.88
C ILE A 736 48.86 -49.38 2.81
N GLY A 737 47.67 -49.59 3.35
CA GLY A 737 46.96 -50.86 3.28
C GLY A 737 45.46 -50.68 3.07
N TRP A 738 44.76 -51.77 2.74
CA TRP A 738 43.34 -51.79 2.42
C TRP A 738 42.56 -52.70 3.38
N VAL A 739 41.42 -52.24 3.85
CA VAL A 739 40.49 -53.02 4.67
C VAL A 739 39.11 -53.09 4.03
N SER A 740 38.40 -54.21 4.23
CA SER A 740 37.11 -54.45 3.58
C SER A 740 36.02 -53.61 4.24
N GLY A 741 35.26 -52.88 3.42
CA GLY A 741 34.22 -51.96 3.88
C GLY A 741 33.07 -52.62 4.64
N GLN A 742 32.84 -53.91 4.43
CA GLN A 742 31.78 -54.67 5.12
C GLN A 742 32.04 -54.91 6.62
N TYR A 743 33.27 -54.68 7.10
CA TYR A 743 33.69 -54.96 8.47
C TYR A 743 34.09 -53.70 9.25
N VAL A 744 33.76 -52.53 8.72
CA VAL A 744 34.09 -51.24 9.32
C VAL A 744 32.86 -50.33 9.31
N ILE A 745 32.80 -49.42 10.26
CA ILE A 745 31.84 -48.33 10.33
C ILE A 745 32.55 -47.10 9.76
N ALA A 746 32.00 -46.50 8.71
CA ALA A 746 32.55 -45.27 8.18
C ALA A 746 32.19 -44.08 9.09
N ASN A 747 33.21 -43.45 9.67
CA ASN A 747 33.09 -42.22 10.44
C ASN A 747 33.14 -41.04 9.47
N SER A 748 31.99 -40.70 8.95
CA SER A 748 31.76 -39.36 8.38
C SER A 748 31.26 -38.44 9.48
N GLY A 749 31.41 -37.12 9.30
CA GLY A 749 30.56 -36.13 9.97
C GLY A 749 29.09 -36.23 9.51
N THR A 750 28.59 -37.44 9.30
CA THR A 750 27.21 -37.71 8.93
C THR A 750 26.34 -37.74 10.18
N ILE A 751 25.09 -37.34 9.98
CA ILE A 751 24.08 -37.41 11.02
C ILE A 751 23.82 -38.90 11.35
N PRO A 752 23.99 -39.34 12.61
CA PRO A 752 23.66 -40.69 13.03
C PRO A 752 22.22 -41.06 12.68
N VAL A 753 21.97 -42.29 12.23
CA VAL A 753 20.61 -42.73 11.87
C VAL A 753 19.65 -42.68 13.06
N GLU A 754 20.18 -42.83 14.27
CA GLU A 754 19.47 -42.70 15.54
C GLU A 754 18.96 -41.27 15.75
N MET A 755 19.65 -40.26 15.23
CA MET A 755 19.26 -38.85 15.37
C MET A 755 17.97 -38.53 14.59
N PHE A 756 17.62 -39.33 13.58
CA PHE A 756 16.34 -39.22 12.86
C PHE A 756 15.12 -39.51 13.75
N GLN A 757 15.30 -40.02 14.97
CA GLN A 757 14.20 -40.10 15.93
C GLN A 757 13.72 -38.72 16.38
N PHE A 758 14.57 -37.69 16.22
CA PHE A 758 14.29 -36.29 16.51
C PHE A 758 13.91 -35.50 15.26
N LEU A 759 13.85 -36.11 14.07
CA LEU A 759 13.43 -35.41 12.86
C LEU A 759 12.01 -34.88 13.05
N ASP A 760 11.81 -33.60 12.78
CA ASP A 760 10.49 -32.98 12.79
C ASP A 760 9.69 -33.46 11.59
N LEU A 761 8.81 -34.43 11.85
CA LEU A 761 7.97 -35.06 10.85
C LEU A 761 6.82 -34.14 10.40
N SER A 762 6.58 -33.02 11.10
CA SER A 762 5.60 -32.00 10.69
C SER A 762 6.16 -30.98 9.71
N SER A 763 7.48 -30.98 9.52
CA SER A 763 8.19 -30.06 8.63
C SER A 763 8.59 -30.74 7.33
N ARG A 764 8.40 -30.01 6.22
CA ARG A 764 8.86 -30.45 4.91
C ARG A 764 10.38 -30.43 4.79
N ALA A 765 10.89 -31.41 4.05
CA ALA A 765 12.30 -31.57 3.71
C ALA A 765 12.73 -30.76 2.48
N GLY A 766 11.79 -30.33 1.64
CA GLY A 766 12.09 -29.52 0.45
C GLY A 766 12.67 -30.31 -0.71
N ILE A 767 12.43 -31.63 -0.76
CA ILE A 767 13.01 -32.51 -1.78
C ILE A 767 12.51 -32.13 -3.17
N ASN A 768 13.41 -32.07 -4.15
CA ASN A 768 13.02 -31.84 -5.53
C ASN A 768 12.29 -33.07 -6.13
N SER A 769 11.43 -32.81 -7.11
CA SER A 769 10.59 -33.85 -7.72
C SER A 769 11.42 -34.94 -8.43
N SER A 770 12.57 -34.59 -9.00
CA SER A 770 13.44 -35.53 -9.72
C SER A 770 14.06 -36.58 -8.79
N ASP A 771 14.53 -36.18 -7.62
CA ASP A 771 15.11 -37.08 -6.64
C ASP A 771 14.05 -38.02 -6.06
N LEU A 772 12.88 -37.48 -5.76
CA LEU A 772 11.78 -38.29 -5.27
C LEU A 772 11.28 -39.29 -6.32
N ASN A 773 11.20 -38.89 -7.59
CA ASN A 773 10.87 -39.82 -8.67
C ASN A 773 11.91 -40.94 -8.83
N ARG A 774 13.20 -40.60 -8.71
CA ARG A 774 14.30 -41.58 -8.74
C ARG A 774 14.23 -42.56 -7.57
N ILE A 775 13.89 -42.11 -6.37
CA ILE A 775 13.65 -42.97 -5.19
C ILE A 775 12.51 -43.96 -5.46
N LEU A 776 11.45 -43.51 -6.14
CA LEU A 776 10.27 -44.29 -6.49
C LEU A 776 10.45 -45.16 -7.76
N LEU A 777 11.60 -45.08 -8.43
CA LEU A 777 11.89 -45.88 -9.61
C LEU A 777 11.87 -47.37 -9.26
N ASN A 778 11.15 -48.18 -10.05
CA ASN A 778 10.98 -49.62 -9.83
C ASN A 778 10.32 -50.00 -8.49
N ARG A 779 9.54 -49.11 -7.88
CA ARG A 779 8.76 -49.36 -6.64
C ARG A 779 7.30 -49.70 -6.91
N GLY A 780 7.06 -50.58 -7.89
CA GLY A 780 5.72 -51.06 -8.22
C GLY A 780 4.75 -49.93 -8.58
N ILE A 781 3.54 -49.96 -8.00
CA ILE A 781 2.48 -48.96 -8.22
C ILE A 781 2.88 -47.54 -7.77
N LEU A 782 3.92 -47.41 -6.93
CA LEU A 782 4.42 -46.12 -6.44
C LEU A 782 5.33 -45.40 -7.44
N HIS A 783 5.75 -46.07 -8.52
CA HIS A 783 6.50 -45.45 -9.60
C HIS A 783 5.68 -44.31 -10.26
N ASN A 784 6.33 -43.17 -10.53
CA ASN A 784 5.71 -41.93 -11.02
C ASN A 784 4.59 -41.39 -10.10
N LYS A 785 4.75 -41.49 -8.78
CA LYS A 785 3.80 -40.92 -7.78
C LYS A 785 4.40 -39.79 -6.93
N GLU A 786 5.58 -39.29 -7.30
CA GLU A 786 6.29 -38.21 -6.62
C GLU A 786 5.42 -36.98 -6.39
N HIS A 787 4.63 -36.57 -7.39
CA HIS A 787 3.76 -35.41 -7.28
C HIS A 787 2.66 -35.60 -6.23
N ALA A 788 2.10 -36.81 -6.10
CA ALA A 788 1.10 -37.12 -5.10
C ALA A 788 1.68 -37.05 -3.68
N PHE A 789 2.91 -37.56 -3.48
CA PHE A 789 3.61 -37.46 -2.19
C PHE A 789 3.98 -36.02 -1.83
N ILE A 790 4.52 -35.23 -2.78
CA ILE A 790 4.86 -33.82 -2.55
C ILE A 790 3.60 -33.00 -2.24
N GLN A 791 2.51 -33.24 -2.97
CA GLN A 791 1.22 -32.59 -2.74
C GLN A 791 0.69 -32.94 -1.34
N ALA A 792 0.67 -34.24 -0.99
CA ALA A 792 0.20 -34.71 0.30
C ALA A 792 1.01 -34.13 1.47
N ALA A 793 2.35 -34.18 1.38
CA ALA A 793 3.27 -33.58 2.34
C ALA A 793 3.00 -32.08 2.57
N THR A 794 2.78 -31.35 1.48
CA THR A 794 2.50 -29.90 1.51
C THR A 794 1.14 -29.59 2.12
N GLN A 795 0.11 -30.32 1.72
CA GLN A 795 -1.26 -30.03 2.16
C GLN A 795 -1.47 -30.37 3.65
N PHE A 796 -0.79 -31.41 4.14
CA PHE A 796 -1.04 -31.94 5.48
C PHE A 796 0.10 -31.71 6.46
N ASN A 797 1.10 -30.89 6.10
CA ASN A 797 2.30 -30.61 6.93
C ASN A 797 2.93 -31.90 7.45
N VAL A 798 3.36 -32.75 6.52
CA VAL A 798 4.08 -33.97 6.83
C VAL A 798 5.35 -34.01 6.01
N ASN A 799 6.43 -34.50 6.61
CA ASN A 799 7.69 -34.74 5.95
C ASN A 799 7.52 -35.75 4.78
N GLU A 800 7.90 -35.32 3.57
CA GLU A 800 7.71 -36.09 2.34
C GLU A 800 8.55 -37.37 2.29
N ILE A 801 9.77 -37.36 2.84
CA ILE A 801 10.62 -38.56 2.93
C ILE A 801 10.00 -39.57 3.89
N TYR A 802 9.48 -39.11 5.03
CA TYR A 802 8.76 -39.97 5.98
C TYR A 802 7.54 -40.64 5.32
N LEU A 803 6.72 -39.91 4.57
CA LEU A 803 5.57 -40.49 3.86
C LEU A 803 5.99 -41.54 2.82
N VAL A 804 7.00 -41.25 2.01
CA VAL A 804 7.51 -42.20 1.01
C VAL A 804 8.08 -43.43 1.69
N ALA A 805 8.88 -43.26 2.72
CA ALA A 805 9.48 -44.36 3.47
C ALA A 805 8.41 -45.28 4.08
N HIS A 806 7.38 -44.70 4.70
CA HIS A 806 6.25 -45.46 5.22
C HIS A 806 5.49 -46.20 4.11
N ALA A 807 5.16 -45.53 3.00
CA ALA A 807 4.47 -46.19 1.90
C ALA A 807 5.28 -47.37 1.33
N LEU A 808 6.60 -47.21 1.16
CA LEU A 808 7.47 -48.28 0.69
C LEU A 808 7.47 -49.47 1.64
N LEU A 809 7.53 -49.23 2.95
CA LEU A 809 7.50 -50.28 3.97
C LEU A 809 6.15 -51.01 3.98
N GLU A 810 5.05 -50.26 4.10
CA GLU A 810 3.69 -50.83 4.26
C GLU A 810 3.20 -51.58 3.01
N THR A 811 3.72 -51.22 1.83
CA THR A 811 3.29 -51.83 0.57
C THR A 811 4.28 -52.85 0.01
N GLY A 812 5.40 -53.11 0.70
CA GLY A 812 6.47 -53.96 0.18
C GLY A 812 7.02 -53.42 -1.16
N ASN A 813 7.41 -52.15 -1.19
CA ASN A 813 7.84 -51.42 -2.39
C ASN A 813 6.76 -51.36 -3.48
N GLY A 814 5.50 -51.11 -3.11
CA GLY A 814 4.37 -50.96 -4.03
C GLY A 814 3.84 -52.26 -4.63
N ALA A 815 4.23 -53.42 -4.10
CA ALA A 815 3.87 -54.74 -4.63
C ALA A 815 2.70 -55.41 -3.89
N SER A 816 2.27 -54.89 -2.73
CA SER A 816 1.20 -55.50 -1.94
C SER A 816 -0.15 -55.50 -2.67
N THR A 817 -1.01 -56.46 -2.32
CA THR A 817 -2.37 -56.58 -2.88
C THR A 817 -3.21 -55.33 -2.63
N LEU A 818 -3.12 -54.75 -1.43
CA LEU A 818 -3.84 -53.53 -1.05
C LEU A 818 -3.37 -52.30 -1.85
N ALA A 819 -2.07 -52.23 -2.18
CA ALA A 819 -1.51 -51.15 -2.99
C ALA A 819 -1.86 -51.26 -4.48
N ASN A 820 -2.00 -52.48 -5.01
CA ASN A 820 -2.28 -52.71 -6.44
C ASN A 820 -3.78 -52.70 -6.79
N GLY A 821 -4.65 -52.53 -5.79
CA GLY A 821 -6.08 -52.37 -5.98
C GLY A 821 -6.88 -53.63 -5.63
N VAL A 822 -7.94 -53.46 -4.86
CA VAL A 822 -8.89 -54.54 -4.51
C VAL A 822 -10.28 -54.13 -4.97
N LEU A 823 -10.98 -55.00 -5.71
CA LEU A 823 -12.38 -54.79 -6.07
C LEU A 823 -13.25 -55.02 -4.82
N VAL A 824 -13.92 -53.97 -4.35
CA VAL A 824 -14.84 -54.03 -3.22
C VAL A 824 -16.27 -54.05 -3.75
N THR A 825 -17.03 -55.08 -3.39
CA THR A 825 -18.46 -55.24 -3.73
C THR A 825 -19.35 -55.25 -2.48
N GLN A 826 -18.75 -55.38 -1.30
CA GLN A 826 -19.44 -55.33 -0.01
C GLN A 826 -18.60 -54.58 1.02
N VAL A 827 -19.26 -53.87 1.93
CA VAL A 827 -18.64 -53.18 3.07
C VAL A 827 -19.46 -53.50 4.31
N ASP A 828 -18.81 -53.97 5.39
CA ASP A 828 -19.48 -54.44 6.62
C ASP A 828 -20.61 -55.48 6.36
N GLY A 829 -20.45 -56.31 5.32
CA GLY A 829 -21.44 -57.31 4.91
C GLY A 829 -22.64 -56.77 4.11
N GLN A 830 -22.66 -55.49 3.77
CA GLN A 830 -23.70 -54.87 2.92
C GLN A 830 -23.17 -54.66 1.50
N ALA A 831 -24.00 -54.94 0.48
CA ALA A 831 -23.64 -54.70 -0.91
C ALA A 831 -23.43 -53.20 -1.19
N VAL A 832 -22.34 -52.88 -1.90
CA VAL A 832 -22.02 -51.51 -2.35
C VAL A 832 -21.76 -51.50 -3.85
N GLU A 833 -21.79 -50.31 -4.45
CA GLU A 833 -21.40 -50.12 -5.86
C GLU A 833 -19.96 -50.63 -6.09
N PRO A 834 -19.72 -51.59 -6.99
CA PRO A 834 -18.40 -52.15 -7.19
C PRO A 834 -17.35 -51.10 -7.61
N ARG A 835 -16.27 -50.98 -6.83
CA ARG A 835 -15.13 -50.09 -7.14
C ARG A 835 -13.80 -50.75 -6.75
N ILE A 836 -12.76 -50.48 -7.54
CA ILE A 836 -11.38 -50.79 -7.17
C ILE A 836 -10.90 -49.71 -6.21
N VAL A 837 -10.32 -50.11 -5.08
CA VAL A 837 -9.80 -49.23 -4.05
C VAL A 837 -8.34 -49.52 -3.75
N TYR A 838 -7.60 -48.51 -3.32
CA TYR A 838 -6.16 -48.57 -3.09
C TYR A 838 -5.82 -48.15 -1.66
N ASN A 839 -4.84 -48.81 -1.05
CA ASN A 839 -4.36 -48.48 0.29
C ASN A 839 -2.82 -48.52 0.34
N MET A 840 -2.21 -47.33 0.34
CA MET A 840 -0.75 -47.17 0.26
C MET A 840 -0.02 -47.18 1.61
N PHE A 841 -0.75 -47.29 2.71
CA PHE A 841 -0.19 -47.23 4.07
C PHE A 841 -0.76 -48.30 5.01
N GLY A 842 -1.46 -49.30 4.47
CA GLY A 842 -2.05 -50.38 5.28
C GLY A 842 -3.12 -49.93 6.29
N ILE A 843 -3.68 -48.73 6.14
CA ILE A 843 -4.59 -48.15 7.15
C ILE A 843 -5.90 -48.96 7.21
N GLY A 844 -6.27 -49.41 8.42
CA GLY A 844 -7.47 -50.25 8.63
C GLY A 844 -7.30 -51.72 8.27
N ALA A 845 -6.09 -52.18 7.90
CA ALA A 845 -5.80 -53.58 7.61
C ALA A 845 -5.46 -54.35 8.90
N HIS A 846 -6.47 -54.88 9.59
CA HIS A 846 -6.27 -55.68 10.81
C HIS A 846 -5.88 -57.13 10.51
N ASP A 847 -4.98 -57.72 11.32
CA ASP A 847 -4.40 -59.06 11.14
C ASP A 847 -5.41 -60.19 10.92
N SER A 848 -6.62 -60.06 11.44
CA SER A 848 -7.68 -61.07 11.29
C SER A 848 -8.19 -61.20 9.85
N ALA A 849 -8.15 -60.12 9.07
CA ALA A 849 -8.56 -60.09 7.66
C ALA A 849 -7.99 -58.84 6.95
N PRO A 850 -6.65 -58.74 6.79
CA PRO A 850 -5.98 -57.47 6.46
C PRO A 850 -6.37 -56.92 5.09
N ILE A 851 -6.47 -57.77 4.08
CA ILE A 851 -6.87 -57.37 2.72
C ILE A 851 -8.32 -56.87 2.71
N ARG A 852 -9.24 -57.63 3.31
CA ARG A 852 -10.67 -57.27 3.34
C ARG A 852 -10.89 -55.97 4.10
N LEU A 853 -10.45 -55.90 5.35
CA LEU A 853 -10.69 -54.75 6.23
C LEU A 853 -9.98 -53.49 5.72
N GLY A 854 -8.75 -53.63 5.21
CA GLY A 854 -8.01 -52.51 4.62
C GLY A 854 -8.65 -51.97 3.33
N SER A 855 -9.25 -52.84 2.50
CA SER A 855 -9.98 -52.43 1.29
C SER A 855 -11.35 -51.82 1.60
N GLU A 856 -12.10 -52.40 2.55
CA GLU A 856 -13.37 -51.82 3.01
C GLU A 856 -13.17 -50.43 3.65
N TYR A 857 -12.08 -50.24 4.40
CA TYR A 857 -11.69 -48.93 4.93
C TYR A 857 -11.39 -47.94 3.80
N ALA A 858 -10.55 -48.33 2.83
CA ALA A 858 -10.22 -47.50 1.67
C ALA A 858 -11.46 -47.10 0.85
N TYR A 859 -12.45 -47.99 0.73
CA TYR A 859 -13.74 -47.70 0.10
C TYR A 859 -14.49 -46.59 0.84
N LYS A 860 -14.61 -46.70 2.18
CA LYS A 860 -15.28 -45.68 3.03
C LYS A 860 -14.61 -44.31 2.92
N GLN A 861 -13.29 -44.27 2.72
CA GLN A 861 -12.51 -43.04 2.56
C GLN A 861 -12.47 -42.51 1.12
N GLY A 862 -13.02 -43.25 0.14
CA GLY A 862 -13.05 -42.83 -1.27
C GLY A 862 -11.70 -42.93 -1.98
N TRP A 863 -10.84 -43.85 -1.59
CA TRP A 863 -9.50 -44.03 -2.18
C TRP A 863 -9.56 -44.87 -3.46
N PHE A 864 -10.18 -44.31 -4.51
CA PHE A 864 -10.41 -44.99 -5.79
C PHE A 864 -9.27 -44.86 -6.80
N THR A 865 -8.22 -44.11 -6.46
CA THR A 865 -6.95 -44.09 -7.20
C THR A 865 -5.75 -44.20 -6.25
N PRO A 866 -4.58 -44.65 -6.75
CA PRO A 866 -3.32 -44.60 -6.00
C PRO A 866 -3.04 -43.23 -5.36
N GLU A 867 -3.25 -42.15 -6.10
CA GLU A 867 -2.99 -40.77 -5.65
C GLU A 867 -3.97 -40.37 -4.54
N GLN A 868 -5.26 -40.69 -4.68
CA GLN A 868 -6.25 -40.44 -3.62
C GLN A 868 -5.90 -41.17 -2.32
N SER A 869 -5.39 -42.41 -2.45
CA SER A 869 -4.89 -43.19 -1.31
C SER A 869 -3.66 -42.54 -0.65
N ILE A 870 -2.73 -42.01 -1.44
CA ILE A 870 -1.55 -41.28 -0.94
C ILE A 870 -1.99 -40.02 -0.16
N LEU A 871 -2.86 -39.19 -0.74
CA LEU A 871 -3.34 -37.97 -0.07
C LEU A 871 -4.14 -38.28 1.19
N GLY A 872 -5.13 -39.19 1.09
CA GLY A 872 -5.98 -39.53 2.23
C GLY A 872 -5.23 -40.25 3.35
N GLY A 873 -4.27 -41.11 3.01
CA GLY A 873 -3.40 -41.75 3.98
C GLY A 873 -2.47 -40.75 4.69
N ALA A 874 -1.90 -39.79 3.96
CA ALA A 874 -1.09 -38.72 4.55
C ALA A 874 -1.92 -37.82 5.48
N GLN A 875 -3.17 -37.48 5.11
CA GLN A 875 -4.09 -36.75 5.98
C GLN A 875 -4.35 -37.53 7.28
N TRP A 876 -4.56 -38.84 7.16
CA TRP A 876 -4.80 -39.71 8.30
C TRP A 876 -3.56 -39.78 9.21
N ILE A 877 -2.37 -39.98 8.66
CA ILE A 877 -1.09 -39.97 9.39
C ILE A 877 -0.87 -38.62 10.08
N SER A 878 -1.12 -37.50 9.39
CA SER A 878 -0.99 -36.16 9.94
C SER A 878 -1.91 -35.97 11.15
N THR A 879 -3.20 -36.29 11.00
CA THR A 879 -4.21 -36.03 12.02
C THR A 879 -4.06 -36.93 13.24
N ASN A 880 -3.71 -38.20 13.02
CA ASN A 880 -3.69 -39.21 14.08
C ASN A 880 -2.31 -39.35 14.75
N TYR A 881 -1.22 -38.95 14.07
CA TYR A 881 0.14 -39.08 14.60
C TYR A 881 0.84 -37.74 14.79
N ILE A 882 1.18 -37.07 13.69
CA ILE A 882 2.21 -36.00 13.67
C ILE A 882 1.65 -34.66 14.17
N ASN A 883 0.52 -34.24 13.61
CA ASN A 883 -0.16 -32.97 13.88
C ASN A 883 -1.40 -33.17 14.77
N HIS A 884 -1.40 -34.21 15.61
CA HIS A 884 -2.51 -34.50 16.51
C HIS A 884 -2.80 -33.28 17.40
N SER A 885 -4.05 -32.79 17.37
CA SER A 885 -4.46 -31.51 17.98
C SER A 885 -4.16 -31.41 19.47
N THR A 886 -4.32 -32.53 20.20
CA THR A 886 -4.03 -32.65 21.63
C THR A 886 -2.55 -32.89 21.94
N TYR A 887 -1.96 -33.97 21.43
CA TYR A 887 -0.65 -34.46 21.92
C TYR A 887 0.56 -33.84 21.22
N LYS A 888 0.42 -33.39 19.95
CA LYS A 888 1.46 -32.68 19.19
C LYS A 888 2.84 -33.37 19.19
N GLN A 889 2.86 -34.68 19.01
CA GLN A 889 4.07 -35.51 19.04
C GLN A 889 4.67 -35.60 17.62
N ASN A 890 5.37 -34.54 17.19
CA ASN A 890 5.88 -34.39 15.82
C ASN A 890 7.20 -35.12 15.51
N THR A 891 7.78 -35.84 16.47
CA THR A 891 9.00 -36.66 16.27
C THR A 891 8.76 -38.08 16.77
N LEU A 892 9.48 -39.07 16.23
CA LEU A 892 9.39 -40.47 16.69
C LEU A 892 9.72 -40.59 18.19
N TYR A 893 10.68 -39.81 18.67
CA TYR A 893 10.99 -39.72 20.10
C TYR A 893 9.78 -39.24 20.90
N LYS A 894 9.14 -38.13 20.48
CA LYS A 894 7.98 -37.59 21.21
C LYS A 894 6.80 -38.56 21.17
N MET A 895 6.61 -39.29 20.06
CA MET A 895 5.62 -40.34 19.93
C MET A 895 5.86 -41.48 20.93
N ARG A 896 7.12 -41.89 21.14
CA ARG A 896 7.45 -42.94 22.10
C ARG A 896 7.36 -42.46 23.55
N TRP A 897 7.93 -41.31 23.87
CA TRP A 897 8.22 -40.92 25.25
C TRP A 897 7.27 -39.86 25.81
N ASN A 898 6.67 -39.03 24.95
CA ASN A 898 5.87 -37.87 25.30
C ASN A 898 6.50 -37.01 26.43
N PRO A 899 7.63 -36.32 26.16
CA PRO A 899 8.30 -35.51 27.18
C PRO A 899 7.44 -34.38 27.76
N ALA A 900 6.42 -33.90 27.03
CA ALA A 900 5.46 -32.90 27.51
C ALA A 900 4.57 -33.44 28.64
N THR A 901 4.22 -34.73 28.58
CA THR A 901 3.42 -35.40 29.61
C THR A 901 3.83 -36.88 29.69
N PRO A 902 4.95 -37.21 30.35
CA PRO A 902 5.53 -38.55 30.32
C PRO A 902 4.54 -39.65 30.74
N GLY A 903 4.57 -40.78 30.05
CA GLY A 903 3.67 -41.90 30.30
C GLY A 903 2.22 -41.73 29.79
N VAL A 904 1.88 -40.60 29.16
CA VAL A 904 0.56 -40.37 28.55
C VAL A 904 0.67 -40.46 27.03
N HIS A 905 -0.27 -41.17 26.39
CA HIS A 905 -0.37 -41.32 24.93
C HIS A 905 0.95 -41.70 24.23
N GLN A 906 1.30 -42.99 24.32
CA GLN A 906 2.48 -43.55 23.70
C GLN A 906 2.08 -44.50 22.60
N TYR A 907 2.73 -44.40 21.45
CA TYR A 907 2.41 -45.21 20.28
C TYR A 907 3.01 -46.63 20.33
N ALA A 908 3.89 -46.90 21.29
CA ALA A 908 4.47 -48.21 21.50
C ALA A 908 4.92 -48.42 22.96
N THR A 909 4.89 -49.67 23.41
CA THR A 909 5.40 -50.10 24.72
C THR A 909 6.90 -50.44 24.68
N ASP A 910 7.42 -50.85 23.52
CA ASP A 910 8.83 -51.16 23.29
C ASP A 910 9.73 -49.94 23.51
N ILE A 911 10.67 -50.01 24.45
CA ILE A 911 11.63 -48.94 24.74
C ILE A 911 12.49 -48.55 23.55
N GLY A 912 12.79 -49.50 22.66
CA GLY A 912 13.61 -49.28 21.47
C GLY A 912 12.82 -48.77 20.26
N TRP A 913 11.50 -48.63 20.37
CA TRP A 913 10.62 -48.42 19.21
C TRP A 913 11.04 -47.25 18.33
N ALA A 914 11.34 -46.08 18.91
CA ALA A 914 11.67 -44.88 18.15
C ALA A 914 12.92 -45.08 17.27
N ILE A 915 13.95 -45.71 17.81
CA ILE A 915 15.20 -46.02 17.08
C ILE A 915 14.97 -47.14 16.08
N LYS A 916 14.24 -48.20 16.46
CA LYS A 916 13.88 -49.27 15.53
C LYS A 916 13.11 -48.71 14.32
N GLN A 917 12.28 -47.68 14.51
CA GLN A 917 11.60 -47.02 13.39
C GLN A 917 12.58 -46.27 12.48
N THR A 918 13.60 -45.57 13.00
CA THR A 918 14.56 -44.89 12.12
C THR A 918 15.31 -45.87 11.23
N LEU A 919 15.60 -47.07 11.74
CA LEU A 919 16.26 -48.15 11.01
C LEU A 919 15.31 -48.89 10.04
N ARG A 920 14.07 -49.18 10.45
CA ARG A 920 13.08 -49.91 9.64
C ARG A 920 12.51 -49.08 8.50
N VAL A 921 12.16 -47.84 8.79
CA VAL A 921 11.66 -46.87 7.80
C VAL A 921 12.82 -46.35 6.95
N ASN A 922 14.05 -46.37 7.48
CA ASN A 922 15.30 -46.09 6.78
C ASN A 922 15.29 -44.72 6.05
N MET A 923 14.74 -43.70 6.71
CA MET A 923 14.64 -42.34 6.15
C MET A 923 16.00 -41.78 5.74
N LYS A 924 17.05 -42.05 6.53
CA LYS A 924 18.40 -41.59 6.23
C LYS A 924 18.86 -42.05 4.84
N ALA A 925 18.65 -43.31 4.48
CA ALA A 925 19.04 -43.82 3.17
C ALA A 925 18.27 -43.17 2.01
N LEU A 926 17.04 -42.69 2.25
CA LEU A 926 16.30 -41.91 1.25
C LEU A 926 16.83 -40.49 1.13
N TYR A 927 17.17 -39.84 2.26
CA TYR A 927 17.83 -38.54 2.26
C TYR A 927 19.21 -38.56 1.59
N ASP A 928 20.00 -39.61 1.85
CA ASP A 928 21.32 -39.81 1.23
C ASP A 928 21.23 -39.96 -0.31
N GLN A 929 20.04 -40.26 -0.85
CA GLN A 929 19.79 -40.30 -2.28
C GLN A 929 19.41 -38.94 -2.87
N CYS A 930 19.13 -37.90 -2.07
CA CYS A 930 18.69 -36.60 -2.56
C CYS A 930 19.87 -35.64 -2.74
N SER A 931 19.84 -34.82 -3.80
CA SER A 931 20.87 -33.80 -4.05
C SER A 931 20.70 -32.56 -3.18
N GLU A 932 19.47 -32.23 -2.81
CA GLU A 932 19.13 -31.09 -1.95
C GLU A 932 18.02 -31.46 -0.98
N TYR A 933 18.19 -31.11 0.28
CA TYR A 933 17.21 -31.34 1.33
C TYR A 933 17.49 -30.47 2.55
N THR A 934 16.46 -30.26 3.38
CA THR A 934 16.57 -29.65 4.69
C THR A 934 16.22 -30.67 5.78
N LEU A 935 17.08 -30.79 6.79
CA LEU A 935 16.83 -31.55 8.00
C LEU A 935 16.53 -30.59 9.16
N ARG A 936 15.42 -30.82 9.85
CA ARG A 936 15.03 -30.09 11.05
C ARG A 936 14.90 -31.09 12.19
N PHE A 937 15.78 -31.01 13.16
CA PHE A 937 15.73 -31.84 14.35
C PHE A 937 15.15 -31.05 15.52
N ASP A 938 14.24 -31.67 16.26
CA ASP A 938 13.66 -31.16 17.49
C ASP A 938 14.05 -32.11 18.64
N ILE A 939 15.10 -31.70 19.35
CA ILE A 939 15.76 -32.47 20.41
C ILE A 939 15.16 -32.04 21.76
N PRO A 940 14.52 -32.97 22.50
CA PRO A 940 14.02 -32.68 23.83
C PRO A 940 15.15 -32.41 24.83
N LYS A 941 14.96 -31.42 25.70
CA LYS A 941 15.87 -31.12 26.80
C LYS A 941 15.09 -31.10 28.11
N TYR A 942 15.39 -32.04 28.99
CA TYR A 942 14.82 -32.09 30.33
C TYR A 942 15.49 -31.04 31.23
N LYS A 943 14.77 -30.63 32.28
CA LYS A 943 15.22 -29.62 33.25
C LYS A 943 16.36 -30.10 34.15
#